data_AF-A0A3A0FDX7-F1
#
_entry.id   AF-A0A3A0FDX7-F1
#
_cell.length_a   1.000
_cell.length_b   1.000
_cell.length_c   1.000
_cell.angle_alpha   90.00
_cell.angle_beta   90.00
_cell.angle_gamma   90.00
#
_symmetry.space_group_name_H-M   'P 1'
#
loop_
_entity.id
_entity.type
_entity.pdbx_description
1 polymer ?
#
loop_
_entity_poly.entity_id
_entity_poly.type
_entity_poly.pdbx_seq_one_letter_code
_entity_poly.pdbx_strand_id
1 'polypeptide(L)'
;MRLRAVRSACALLLLCSASSASALDFFDGRLSVHGSFEEQVRALARDMSANDDWDLAQWYHVLSLELEYTAVDAGWGPFDLLSFFGRVEARYDCVWTRGCGMFPSVNWIGNRVEHLPLRMVDAEDSGFTGNTLTGPTGKYAGRKLAGFVDPRTESVGAPRTAARLVRDNARSPLSFAQLRSIESLFTYAGPDQQWGTVDDPANFTFRQVLRHCSFGARELRGGDNGHGLQIFGPLEPECDTRPIGRLSYIPNPFSSKDLNPVLFGPDQLPNTADDWNTPPVGASELPFRPAPLVGIAEKGDRRRARGLYYPSPALRRAIDKDVFDETDQDFRQSELAWNRGASQQDERELKELYVDMEFLDSRLWVRAGKQNIVWGKTELFRTTDQFNPQDLALATLPELEESRIALWSIRGVYSFYSIGPLEDVRLELAANLDDFEPADVGRCGEPFTTYAACNKTTGLFFHGITGFGVAGEDRPDNPWRDISGLEYGARLEFRLGRFSVQISDFYGHDDFPYTDRLFTYERKVDALSGRPIRAGGKYGAGSCPTGNEPGCLGTQPSSSIAPDGSTLALDPENQRDVLENTSTNMQLFATICSTSIGFNDLDPTKCGQTVFGSLNSPLTGLPVPRSSAKSSLTIASLLANGLGGNRSSAQILRTLVKDAAGAPVDLPLVGLNADPCDGFQAGHCGDPAFRDFGSHPVFAATPTLNDVLTDEQEALLGCGRFWGTDCEADGMDLTNAEASVLIQSFVGAAGGYRTFEWNMRNGLAQPGTIGFDQGPVGTRFVPERGVVVLPGARRPIDDGYHPNVDGCTGPGDHPLCGGATQLAIPATDRAGRPLAGGGFGPSTGQLFSSEMAALSFNFQVIAAALSSPPDANNDLVPDGPSALREFDGSDPYSTRPGQCSWAQPQFCYSIDALFNVVGQQRNAVRAGGREGYGRQDWVWHGGGEVVLRYEKRNVLGFSMDFAEDVTKANFSVESAWIDGQRFANVNEMDGITQADTFNLTVSVDRPTFINFLNPNRTFFINSQIFFQYVAGYNRGFVTNGPWNLLGTLTVNTGYFRDRLQPAVTFIYDQQSNSGGILPKLTYRFTSNFSATIGTNWFFGRFEMRDIPVNQVSRIDTQVGEDAYRQGVENALALVRDRDEVFFRLRYTW
;
A
#
# COMPACT_ATOMS: atom_id res chain seq x y z
N MET A 1 0.09 -32.83 38.00
CA MET A 1 -1.21 -33.30 37.46
C MET A 1 -2.27 -33.56 38.54
N ARG A 2 -2.26 -34.67 39.30
CA ARG A 2 -3.42 -35.13 40.11
C ARG A 2 -4.15 -34.06 40.95
N LEU A 3 -3.45 -33.15 41.64
CA LEU A 3 -4.10 -32.09 42.44
C LEU A 3 -4.87 -31.04 41.62
N ARG A 4 -4.52 -30.79 40.35
CA ARG A 4 -5.29 -29.88 39.47
C ARG A 4 -6.56 -30.56 38.97
N ALA A 5 -6.46 -31.81 38.52
CA ALA A 5 -7.62 -32.59 38.05
C ALA A 5 -8.71 -32.73 39.12
N VAL A 6 -8.34 -32.91 40.40
CA VAL A 6 -9.31 -32.95 41.52
C VAL A 6 -10.01 -31.59 41.71
N ARG A 7 -9.30 -30.46 41.55
CA ARG A 7 -9.94 -29.13 41.63
C ARG A 7 -10.92 -28.89 40.47
N SER A 8 -10.55 -29.25 39.24
CA SER A 8 -11.46 -29.19 38.08
C SER A 8 -12.68 -30.09 38.25
N ALA A 9 -12.51 -31.31 38.77
CA ALA A 9 -13.62 -32.22 39.06
C ALA A 9 -14.55 -31.67 40.17
N CYS A 10 -14.01 -31.05 41.21
CA CYS A 10 -14.82 -30.38 42.24
C CYS A 10 -15.56 -29.15 41.69
N ALA A 11 -14.98 -28.41 40.75
CA ALA A 11 -15.66 -27.29 40.08
C ALA A 11 -16.84 -27.78 39.22
N LEU A 12 -16.67 -28.85 38.42
CA LEU A 12 -17.78 -29.48 37.69
C LEU A 12 -18.87 -30.00 38.64
N LEU A 13 -18.50 -30.63 39.76
CA LEU A 13 -19.46 -31.13 40.75
C LEU A 13 -20.24 -30.00 41.45
N LEU A 14 -19.63 -28.82 41.64
CA LEU A 14 -20.32 -27.62 42.13
C LEU A 14 -21.27 -27.04 41.08
N LEU A 15 -20.86 -26.97 39.80
CA LEU A 15 -21.74 -26.56 38.69
C LEU A 15 -22.97 -27.48 38.55
N CYS A 16 -22.82 -28.80 38.78
CA CYS A 16 -23.94 -29.74 38.84
C CYS A 16 -24.87 -29.57 40.06
N SER A 17 -24.55 -28.69 41.01
CA SER A 17 -25.35 -28.42 42.22
C SER A 17 -26.01 -27.03 42.25
N ALA A 18 -25.85 -26.25 41.18
CA ALA A 18 -26.42 -24.90 41.09
C ALA A 18 -27.96 -24.90 41.20
N SER A 19 -28.49 -23.89 41.88
CA SER A 19 -29.91 -23.56 41.92
C SER A 19 -30.42 -23.12 40.54
N SER A 20 -31.71 -22.80 40.43
CA SER A 20 -32.21 -21.96 39.34
C SER A 20 -31.38 -20.67 39.24
N ALA A 21 -31.19 -20.16 38.01
CA ALA A 21 -30.83 -18.75 37.82
C ALA A 21 -31.88 -17.88 38.54
N SER A 22 -31.38 -16.91 39.29
CA SER A 22 -32.14 -16.00 40.14
C SER A 22 -31.21 -14.85 40.53
N ALA A 23 -31.65 -13.63 40.25
CA ALA A 23 -30.95 -12.41 40.61
C ALA A 23 -30.50 -12.41 42.08
N LEU A 24 -29.37 -11.76 42.35
CA LEU A 24 -29.05 -11.35 43.71
C LEU A 24 -29.82 -10.07 44.00
N ASP A 25 -31.05 -10.24 44.50
CA ASP A 25 -31.95 -9.14 44.86
C ASP A 25 -31.61 -8.55 46.24
N PHE A 26 -31.53 -7.23 46.30
CA PHE A 26 -31.30 -6.44 47.50
C PHE A 26 -32.34 -5.30 47.62
N PHE A 27 -32.44 -4.71 48.81
CA PHE A 27 -33.35 -3.59 49.11
C PHE A 27 -34.80 -3.86 48.66
N ASP A 28 -35.37 -4.98 49.10
CA ASP A 28 -36.72 -5.44 48.77
C ASP A 28 -37.03 -5.57 47.27
N GLY A 29 -36.01 -5.90 46.46
CA GLY A 29 -36.11 -6.07 45.01
C GLY A 29 -35.89 -4.80 44.20
N ARG A 30 -35.35 -3.74 44.82
CA ARG A 30 -35.00 -2.49 44.12
C ARG A 30 -33.60 -2.47 43.51
N LEU A 31 -32.70 -3.36 43.95
CA LEU A 31 -31.42 -3.61 43.30
C LEU A 31 -31.35 -5.09 42.93
N SER A 32 -31.29 -5.39 41.64
CA SER A 32 -31.10 -6.75 41.13
C SER A 32 -29.74 -6.84 40.45
N VAL A 33 -28.98 -7.89 40.77
CA VAL A 33 -27.68 -8.17 40.14
C VAL A 33 -27.76 -9.50 39.42
N HIS A 34 -27.51 -9.45 38.11
CA HIS A 34 -27.49 -10.59 37.20
C HIS A 34 -26.07 -10.81 36.69
N GLY A 35 -25.77 -12.01 36.17
CA GLY A 35 -24.52 -12.19 35.43
C GLY A 35 -24.46 -13.47 34.63
N SER A 36 -23.48 -13.51 33.73
CA SER A 36 -23.09 -14.76 33.08
C SER A 36 -21.58 -14.86 32.86
N PHE A 37 -21.10 -16.08 33.00
CA PHE A 37 -19.75 -16.49 32.64
C PHE A 37 -19.84 -17.33 31.37
N GLU A 38 -19.04 -16.99 30.37
CA GLU A 38 -18.99 -17.69 29.11
C GLU A 38 -17.55 -18.06 28.74
N GLU A 39 -17.35 -19.30 28.33
CA GLU A 39 -16.09 -19.78 27.76
C GLU A 39 -16.32 -20.05 26.26
N GLN A 40 -15.74 -19.22 25.39
CA GLN A 40 -15.78 -19.40 23.94
C GLN A 40 -14.43 -19.95 23.47
N VAL A 41 -14.46 -21.03 22.68
CA VAL A 41 -13.30 -21.61 22.01
C VAL A 41 -13.59 -21.67 20.51
N ARG A 42 -12.73 -21.07 19.67
CA ARG A 42 -12.86 -21.11 18.21
C ARG A 42 -11.55 -21.52 17.55
N ALA A 43 -11.66 -22.38 16.55
CA ALA A 43 -10.57 -22.74 15.65
C ALA A 43 -10.96 -22.40 14.20
N LEU A 44 -9.97 -21.95 13.43
CA LEU A 44 -10.09 -21.63 12.00
C LEU A 44 -9.28 -22.63 11.16
N ALA A 45 -9.73 -22.86 9.92
CA ALA A 45 -9.05 -23.61 8.87
C ALA A 45 -9.55 -23.14 7.48
N ARG A 46 -8.95 -23.59 6.38
CA ARG A 46 -9.52 -23.46 5.01
C ARG A 46 -10.27 -24.75 4.61
N ASP A 47 -11.45 -24.61 4.00
CA ASP A 47 -12.33 -25.70 3.53
C ASP A 47 -12.69 -26.78 4.59
N MET A 48 -12.49 -26.49 5.88
CA MET A 48 -12.36 -27.46 6.99
C MET A 48 -11.49 -28.68 6.64
N SER A 49 -10.46 -28.47 5.84
CA SER A 49 -9.59 -29.50 5.29
C SER A 49 -8.79 -30.20 6.37
N ALA A 50 -8.87 -31.54 6.43
CA ALA A 50 -8.01 -32.35 7.30
C ALA A 50 -6.54 -32.40 6.85
N ASN A 51 -6.17 -31.67 5.78
CA ASN A 51 -4.79 -31.46 5.33
C ASN A 51 -4.28 -30.03 5.65
N ASP A 52 -5.14 -29.16 6.15
CA ASP A 52 -4.77 -27.85 6.71
C ASP A 52 -4.59 -27.98 8.24
N ASP A 53 -3.91 -27.01 8.84
CA ASP A 53 -3.80 -26.91 10.30
C ASP A 53 -5.06 -26.27 10.88
N TRP A 54 -5.33 -26.56 12.16
CA TRP A 54 -6.46 -26.02 12.90
C TRP A 54 -5.98 -24.96 13.88
N ASP A 55 -6.05 -23.71 13.46
CA ASP A 55 -5.52 -22.57 14.22
C ASP A 55 -6.48 -22.20 15.35
N LEU A 56 -6.07 -22.36 16.61
CA LEU A 56 -6.81 -21.80 17.73
C LEU A 56 -6.79 -20.27 17.62
N ALA A 57 -7.95 -19.70 17.29
CA ALA A 57 -8.14 -18.28 17.02
C ALA A 57 -8.78 -17.54 18.21
N GLN A 58 -9.52 -18.24 19.06
CA GLN A 58 -10.12 -17.65 20.25
C GLN A 58 -10.14 -18.66 21.39
N TRP A 59 -9.78 -18.21 22.59
CA TRP A 59 -10.15 -18.89 23.84
C TRP A 59 -10.50 -17.84 24.90
N TYR A 60 -11.69 -17.24 24.73
CA TYR A 60 -12.20 -16.21 25.64
C TYR A 60 -12.76 -16.82 26.92
N HIS A 61 -12.47 -16.14 28.02
CA HIS A 61 -13.26 -16.15 29.24
C HIS A 61 -13.97 -14.80 29.34
N VAL A 62 -15.30 -14.80 29.24
CA VAL A 62 -16.16 -13.62 29.32
C VAL A 62 -16.92 -13.63 30.64
N LEU A 63 -16.95 -12.50 31.33
CA LEU A 63 -17.76 -12.25 32.53
C LEU A 63 -18.60 -10.99 32.29
N SER A 64 -19.90 -11.16 31.98
CA SER A 64 -20.87 -10.06 32.01
C SER A 64 -21.52 -9.99 33.39
N LEU A 65 -21.60 -8.79 33.96
CA LEU A 65 -22.30 -8.47 35.18
C LEU A 65 -23.21 -7.26 34.94
N GLU A 66 -24.49 -7.43 35.25
CA GLU A 66 -25.56 -6.48 34.98
C GLU A 66 -26.20 -6.04 36.32
N LEU A 67 -26.38 -4.73 36.46
CA LEU A 67 -26.81 -4.04 37.67
C LEU A 67 -28.05 -3.21 37.34
N GLU A 68 -29.21 -3.60 37.87
CA GLU A 68 -30.46 -2.85 37.75
C GLU A 68 -30.82 -2.23 39.10
N TYR A 69 -31.00 -0.90 39.16
CA TYR A 69 -31.40 -0.18 40.37
C TYR A 69 -32.57 0.77 40.14
N THR A 70 -33.73 0.45 40.72
CA THR A 70 -34.93 1.32 40.66
C THR A 70 -34.97 2.21 41.91
N ALA A 71 -34.70 3.51 41.71
CA ALA A 71 -34.68 4.51 42.77
C ALA A 71 -36.09 5.04 43.10
N VAL A 72 -36.95 5.20 42.08
CA VAL A 72 -38.34 5.65 42.20
C VAL A 72 -39.24 4.71 41.40
N ASP A 73 -40.18 4.08 42.09
CA ASP A 73 -41.12 3.05 41.61
C ASP A 73 -42.61 3.45 41.81
N ALA A 74 -42.86 4.61 42.43
CA ALA A 74 -44.20 5.06 42.86
C ALA A 74 -44.42 6.57 42.66
N GLY A 75 -43.65 7.21 41.78
CA GLY A 75 -43.64 8.65 41.52
C GLY A 75 -42.92 9.49 42.60
N TRP A 76 -42.09 10.44 42.17
CA TRP A 76 -41.43 11.41 43.05
C TRP A 76 -41.17 12.75 42.33
N GLY A 77 -41.89 13.79 42.76
CA GLY A 77 -41.76 15.12 42.18
C GLY A 77 -42.24 15.14 40.71
N PRO A 78 -41.37 15.48 39.74
CA PRO A 78 -41.71 15.43 38.31
C PRO A 78 -41.51 14.05 37.66
N PHE A 79 -40.88 13.09 38.36
CA PHE A 79 -40.55 11.77 37.83
C PHE A 79 -41.64 10.76 38.17
N ASP A 80 -42.12 10.03 37.19
CA ASP A 80 -43.03 8.89 37.35
C ASP A 80 -42.22 7.61 37.69
N LEU A 81 -41.12 7.39 36.96
CA LEU A 81 -40.13 6.34 37.13
C LEU A 81 -38.71 6.96 37.15
N LEU A 82 -37.82 6.39 37.98
CA LEU A 82 -36.36 6.64 37.89
C LEU A 82 -35.60 5.33 38.16
N SER A 83 -34.91 4.81 37.15
CA SER A 83 -34.07 3.61 37.25
C SER A 83 -32.71 3.80 36.61
N PHE A 84 -31.73 3.01 37.07
CA PHE A 84 -30.34 3.03 36.62
C PHE A 84 -29.95 1.63 36.17
N PHE A 85 -29.23 1.54 35.05
CA PHE A 85 -28.67 0.32 34.51
C PHE A 85 -27.16 0.46 34.35
N GLY A 86 -26.40 -0.58 34.70
CA GLY A 86 -24.97 -0.68 34.41
C GLY A 86 -24.57 -2.10 34.04
N ARG A 87 -23.84 -2.25 32.93
CA ARG A 87 -23.28 -3.52 32.47
C ARG A 87 -21.76 -3.43 32.32
N VAL A 88 -21.07 -4.27 33.06
CA VAL A 88 -19.62 -4.45 33.01
C VAL A 88 -19.33 -5.82 32.41
N GLU A 89 -18.54 -5.86 31.34
CA GLU A 89 -18.17 -7.07 30.64
C GLU A 89 -16.65 -7.18 30.51
N ALA A 90 -16.06 -8.08 31.30
CA ALA A 90 -14.63 -8.37 31.22
C ALA A 90 -14.40 -9.58 30.30
N ARG A 91 -13.61 -9.38 29.24
CA ARG A 91 -13.18 -10.43 28.31
C ARG A 91 -11.68 -10.67 28.49
N TYR A 92 -11.24 -11.92 28.56
CA TYR A 92 -9.82 -12.27 28.54
C TYR A 92 -9.57 -13.44 27.59
N ASP A 93 -8.62 -13.29 26.67
CA ASP A 93 -8.31 -14.31 25.67
C ASP A 93 -6.99 -15.03 25.93
N CYS A 94 -7.08 -16.33 26.15
CA CYS A 94 -5.92 -17.18 26.39
C CYS A 94 -4.97 -17.32 25.18
N VAL A 95 -5.36 -17.05 23.92
CA VAL A 95 -4.45 -17.25 22.76
C VAL A 95 -3.20 -16.39 22.85
N TRP A 96 -3.34 -15.11 23.23
CA TRP A 96 -2.25 -14.16 23.44
C TRP A 96 -1.23 -14.59 24.51
N THR A 97 -1.53 -15.62 25.29
CA THR A 97 -0.62 -16.18 26.30
C THR A 97 -0.28 -17.66 26.04
N ARG A 98 -0.28 -18.06 24.75
CA ARG A 98 -0.06 -19.44 24.28
C ARG A 98 -1.03 -20.44 24.92
N GLY A 99 -2.32 -20.11 24.80
CA GLY A 99 -3.42 -20.82 25.45
C GLY A 99 -3.26 -20.80 26.98
N CYS A 100 -3.12 -19.62 27.60
CA CYS A 100 -2.88 -19.48 29.04
C CYS A 100 -1.70 -20.34 29.56
N GLY A 101 -0.64 -20.47 28.76
CA GLY A 101 0.53 -21.30 29.03
C GLY A 101 0.29 -22.81 28.94
N MET A 102 -0.86 -23.26 28.46
CA MET A 102 -1.21 -24.68 28.30
C MET A 102 -0.89 -25.24 26.91
N PHE A 103 -0.84 -24.38 25.87
CA PHE A 103 -0.67 -24.81 24.48
C PHE A 103 0.46 -24.02 23.80
N PRO A 104 1.73 -24.43 23.95
CA PRO A 104 2.89 -23.73 23.38
C PRO A 104 2.89 -23.57 21.85
N SER A 105 2.09 -24.39 21.15
CA SER A 105 1.82 -24.33 19.70
C SER A 105 0.83 -23.23 19.28
N VAL A 106 0.25 -22.50 20.23
CA VAL A 106 -0.54 -21.29 19.94
C VAL A 106 0.44 -20.12 19.94
N ASN A 107 1.22 -20.02 18.86
CA ASN A 107 2.36 -19.12 18.70
C ASN A 107 2.32 -18.35 17.36
N TRP A 108 1.11 -18.05 16.89
CA TRP A 108 0.85 -17.24 15.67
C TRP A 108 0.40 -15.80 15.95
N ILE A 109 0.20 -15.44 17.21
CA ILE A 109 -0.35 -14.16 17.69
C ILE A 109 0.56 -13.59 18.81
N GLY A 110 0.62 -12.26 18.93
CA GLY A 110 1.34 -11.54 19.99
C GLY A 110 2.84 -11.35 19.72
N ASN A 111 3.60 -10.88 20.72
CA ASN A 111 5.00 -10.42 20.57
C ASN A 111 6.02 -11.57 20.35
N ARG A 112 5.56 -12.77 20.01
CA ARG A 112 6.37 -13.97 19.78
C ARG A 112 5.71 -14.90 18.75
N VAL A 113 5.43 -14.35 17.57
CA VAL A 113 5.02 -15.10 16.38
C VAL A 113 6.17 -16.00 15.94
N GLU A 114 5.89 -17.29 15.71
CA GLU A 114 6.89 -18.30 15.34
C GLU A 114 6.43 -19.15 14.12
N HIS A 115 5.12 -19.36 13.98
CA HIS A 115 4.50 -20.22 12.97
C HIS A 115 3.09 -19.71 12.67
N LEU A 116 2.86 -19.22 11.46
CA LEU A 116 1.60 -18.62 10.98
C LEU A 116 0.63 -19.67 10.39
N PRO A 117 -0.69 -19.39 10.43
CA PRO A 117 -1.73 -20.05 9.65
C PRO A 117 -1.35 -20.20 8.16
N LEU A 118 -1.77 -21.28 7.48
CA LEU A 118 -1.63 -21.36 6.02
C LEU A 118 -2.33 -20.19 5.32
N ARG A 119 -3.57 -19.88 5.71
CA ARG A 119 -4.33 -18.69 5.27
C ARG A 119 -3.64 -17.31 5.49
N MET A 120 -2.48 -17.25 6.15
CA MET A 120 -1.67 -16.04 6.33
C MET A 120 -0.30 -16.09 5.61
N VAL A 121 0.07 -17.21 4.98
CA VAL A 121 1.35 -17.36 4.26
C VAL A 121 1.22 -18.03 2.90
N ASP A 122 0.38 -19.06 2.75
CA ASP A 122 0.17 -19.65 1.44
C ASP A 122 -0.79 -18.77 0.64
N ALA A 123 -0.35 -18.47 -0.57
CA ALA A 123 -1.04 -17.60 -1.50
C ALA A 123 -2.17 -18.37 -2.20
N GLU A 124 -2.94 -19.12 -1.42
CA GLU A 124 -3.90 -20.08 -1.93
C GLU A 124 -5.37 -19.62 -1.89
N ASP A 125 -5.75 -18.45 -1.36
CA ASP A 125 -7.01 -17.78 -1.78
C ASP A 125 -7.27 -16.38 -1.16
N SER A 126 -7.21 -15.24 -1.88
CA SER A 126 -7.71 -13.89 -1.42
C SER A 126 -7.84 -12.79 -2.53
N GLY A 127 -8.19 -11.50 -2.26
CA GLY A 127 -8.31 -10.39 -3.26
C GLY A 127 -8.60 -8.95 -2.75
N PHE A 128 -8.16 -7.91 -3.47
CA PHE A 128 -8.22 -6.45 -3.15
C PHE A 128 -9.50 -5.98 -2.42
N THR A 129 -9.36 -5.20 -1.35
CA THR A 129 -10.47 -4.51 -0.67
C THR A 129 -10.37 -3.00 -0.91
N GLY A 130 -11.31 -2.42 -1.68
CA GLY A 130 -11.25 -1.01 -2.05
C GLY A 130 -9.99 -0.66 -2.84
N ASN A 131 -9.31 0.43 -2.47
CA ASN A 131 -8.03 0.81 -3.08
C ASN A 131 -6.83 -0.04 -2.58
N THR A 132 -7.05 -1.09 -1.77
CA THR A 132 -5.97 -1.78 -1.03
C THR A 132 -5.93 -3.31 -1.23
N LEU A 133 -4.92 -3.71 -2.02
CA LEU A 133 -4.19 -4.98 -2.23
C LEU A 133 -4.61 -6.27 -1.46
N THR A 134 -4.93 -7.43 -2.11
CA THR A 134 -5.18 -8.71 -1.36
C THR A 134 -5.17 -10.17 -2.00
N GLY A 135 -4.93 -10.53 -3.30
CA GLY A 135 -5.08 -11.87 -4.07
C GLY A 135 -4.75 -13.34 -3.50
N PRO A 136 -4.83 -14.53 -4.22
CA PRO A 136 -5.90 -15.31 -4.97
C PRO A 136 -5.87 -16.91 -4.88
N THR A 137 -6.86 -17.69 -5.39
CA THR A 137 -6.72 -18.97 -6.21
C THR A 137 -7.99 -19.19 -7.10
N GLY A 138 -8.13 -20.20 -7.99
CA GLY A 138 -7.23 -21.33 -8.30
C GLY A 138 -7.49 -22.18 -9.53
N LYS A 139 -6.39 -22.73 -10.07
CA LYS A 139 -6.14 -24.19 -10.21
C LYS A 139 -4.78 -24.49 -10.90
N TYR A 140 -3.68 -24.35 -10.14
CA TYR A 140 -2.36 -24.90 -10.52
C TYR A 140 -1.70 -25.59 -9.32
N ALA A 141 -2.24 -26.74 -8.93
CA ALA A 141 -1.63 -27.58 -7.89
C ALA A 141 -0.24 -28.06 -8.34
N GLY A 142 0.83 -27.51 -7.74
CA GLY A 142 2.20 -27.89 -8.11
C GLY A 142 3.34 -27.14 -7.41
N ARG A 143 3.18 -25.86 -7.06
CA ARG A 143 4.22 -25.07 -6.37
C ARG A 143 3.73 -24.56 -5.01
N LYS A 144 4.02 -25.31 -3.95
CA LYS A 144 3.99 -24.80 -2.56
C LYS A 144 5.01 -23.66 -2.40
N LEU A 145 4.93 -22.91 -1.31
CA LEU A 145 5.86 -21.88 -0.81
C LEU A 145 7.38 -22.22 -0.76
N ALA A 146 7.81 -23.40 -1.22
CA ALA A 146 9.20 -23.65 -1.61
C ALA A 146 9.59 -22.93 -2.93
N GLY A 147 8.92 -21.82 -3.25
CA GLY A 147 9.04 -21.02 -4.48
C GLY A 147 9.83 -19.72 -4.33
N PHE A 148 10.55 -19.51 -3.21
CA PHE A 148 11.48 -18.37 -3.00
C PHE A 148 12.75 -18.41 -3.89
N VAL A 149 12.68 -19.12 -5.00
CA VAL A 149 13.56 -19.04 -6.16
C VAL A 149 12.68 -19.38 -7.37
N ASP A 150 12.73 -18.60 -8.44
CA ASP A 150 12.50 -19.16 -9.78
C ASP A 150 13.86 -19.52 -10.38
N PRO A 151 14.34 -20.77 -10.20
CA PRO A 151 15.54 -21.21 -10.85
C PRO A 151 15.19 -21.47 -12.31
N ARG A 152 15.99 -20.92 -13.23
CA ARG A 152 15.84 -21.06 -14.69
C ARG A 152 16.20 -22.49 -15.18
N THR A 153 15.85 -23.51 -14.40
CA THR A 153 16.34 -24.89 -14.53
C THR A 153 15.31 -25.93 -14.05
N GLU A 154 14.68 -26.64 -14.99
CA GLU A 154 14.89 -28.09 -14.99
C GLU A 154 16.03 -28.38 -15.96
N SER A 155 17.12 -28.98 -15.45
CA SER A 155 18.40 -29.19 -16.15
C SER A 155 19.17 -27.88 -16.48
N VAL A 156 20.50 -27.76 -16.32
CA VAL A 156 21.54 -28.69 -15.82
C VAL A 156 22.50 -27.93 -14.88
N GLY A 157 22.81 -28.49 -13.70
CA GLY A 157 24.17 -28.41 -13.14
C GLY A 157 24.57 -27.36 -12.09
N ALA A 158 23.69 -26.48 -11.59
CA ALA A 158 24.10 -25.39 -10.69
C ALA A 158 24.49 -25.82 -9.24
N PRO A 159 25.55 -25.26 -8.61
CA PRO A 159 25.90 -25.47 -7.19
C PRO A 159 24.95 -24.77 -6.21
N ARG A 160 24.83 -25.34 -5.00
CA ARG A 160 23.71 -25.12 -4.06
C ARG A 160 23.75 -23.86 -3.17
N THR A 161 24.71 -22.95 -3.33
CA THR A 161 25.16 -22.12 -2.18
C THR A 161 24.47 -20.76 -1.96
N ALA A 162 23.76 -20.19 -2.94
CA ALA A 162 23.07 -18.90 -2.77
C ALA A 162 21.62 -18.99 -2.24
N ALA A 163 20.99 -20.17 -2.27
CA ALA A 163 19.56 -20.34 -2.00
C ALA A 163 19.23 -20.62 -0.52
N ARG A 164 19.82 -19.86 0.43
CA ARG A 164 19.80 -20.20 1.88
C ARG A 164 19.16 -19.16 2.82
N LEU A 165 18.28 -18.28 2.33
CA LEU A 165 17.48 -17.39 3.19
C LEU A 165 16.03 -17.83 3.43
N VAL A 166 15.49 -18.79 2.66
CA VAL A 166 14.18 -19.41 2.95
C VAL A 166 14.24 -20.93 2.82
N ARG A 167 14.68 -21.58 3.90
CA ARG A 167 14.35 -22.97 4.24
C ARG A 167 14.58 -23.23 5.72
N ASP A 168 13.48 -23.34 6.47
CA ASP A 168 13.30 -24.40 7.47
C ASP A 168 11.81 -24.61 7.79
N ASN A 169 10.99 -23.54 7.82
CA ASN A 169 9.52 -23.63 7.81
C ASN A 169 8.89 -22.64 6.83
N ALA A 170 7.97 -23.11 5.98
CA ALA A 170 7.19 -22.27 5.06
C ALA A 170 6.06 -21.45 5.76
N ARG A 171 6.01 -21.50 7.10
CA ARG A 171 5.03 -20.80 7.94
C ARG A 171 5.66 -19.85 8.94
N SER A 172 6.99 -19.77 9.05
CA SER A 172 7.58 -18.77 9.94
C SER A 172 7.34 -17.36 9.37
N PRO A 173 7.04 -16.36 10.22
CA PRO A 173 6.80 -15.00 9.77
C PRO A 173 8.07 -14.41 9.16
N LEU A 174 7.91 -13.51 8.19
CA LEU A 174 9.03 -12.88 7.48
C LEU A 174 9.56 -11.72 8.31
N SER A 175 10.89 -11.64 8.49
CA SER A 175 11.52 -10.39 8.90
C SER A 175 11.44 -9.36 7.77
N PHE A 176 11.58 -8.06 8.08
CA PHE A 176 11.53 -7.00 7.08
C PHE A 176 12.53 -7.17 5.92
N ALA A 177 13.67 -7.82 6.16
CA ALA A 177 14.69 -8.13 5.15
C ALA A 177 14.32 -9.30 4.20
N GLN A 178 13.27 -10.08 4.53
CA GLN A 178 12.79 -11.22 3.74
C GLN A 178 11.51 -10.89 2.95
N LEU A 179 11.12 -9.61 2.90
CA LEU A 179 9.98 -9.14 2.13
C LEU A 179 10.36 -8.96 0.66
N ARG A 180 9.60 -9.57 -0.26
CA ARG A 180 9.85 -9.43 -1.70
C ARG A 180 9.82 -7.96 -2.13
N SER A 181 10.71 -7.58 -3.04
CA SER A 181 10.95 -6.18 -3.50
C SER A 181 11.48 -5.21 -2.43
N ILE A 182 11.89 -5.73 -1.26
CA ILE A 182 12.63 -5.05 -0.17
C ILE A 182 13.94 -5.81 0.12
N GLU A 183 13.93 -7.14 -0.02
CA GLU A 183 15.08 -8.04 0.03
C GLU A 183 16.32 -7.53 -0.74
N SER A 184 16.11 -6.89 -1.89
CA SER A 184 17.17 -6.33 -2.74
C SER A 184 17.90 -5.14 -2.12
N LEU A 185 17.27 -4.44 -1.17
CA LEU A 185 17.95 -3.42 -0.35
C LEU A 185 18.98 -4.06 0.60
N PHE A 186 18.73 -5.31 1.03
CA PHE A 186 19.62 -6.09 1.89
C PHE A 186 20.68 -6.88 1.10
N THR A 187 20.87 -6.57 -0.20
CA THR A 187 21.92 -7.16 -1.05
C THR A 187 23.13 -6.25 -1.25
N TYR A 188 23.49 -5.44 -0.23
CA TYR A 188 24.79 -4.77 -0.10
C TYR A 188 25.37 -5.02 1.28
N ALA A 189 26.61 -5.52 1.33
CA ALA A 189 27.37 -5.70 2.56
C ALA A 189 28.03 -4.38 3.01
N GLY A 190 28.35 -4.28 4.30
CA GLY A 190 29.16 -3.20 4.85
C GLY A 190 30.62 -3.24 4.38
N PRO A 191 31.43 -2.23 4.76
CA PRO A 191 32.86 -2.19 4.43
C PRO A 191 33.68 -3.39 4.96
N ASP A 192 33.13 -4.20 5.88
CA ASP A 192 33.74 -5.47 6.31
C ASP A 192 33.49 -6.67 5.38
N GLN A 193 32.70 -6.49 4.33
CA GLN A 193 32.31 -7.50 3.34
C GLN A 193 31.61 -8.73 3.94
N GLN A 194 31.00 -8.62 5.13
CA GLN A 194 30.26 -9.70 5.78
C GLN A 194 28.77 -9.41 5.89
N TRP A 195 27.97 -10.27 5.27
CA TRP A 195 26.52 -10.21 5.26
C TRP A 195 25.89 -10.37 6.66
N GLY A 196 25.06 -9.41 7.07
CA GLY A 196 24.29 -9.46 8.33
C GLY A 196 24.90 -8.68 9.50
N THR A 197 25.85 -7.78 9.22
CA THR A 197 26.59 -7.01 10.23
C THR A 197 25.90 -5.68 10.57
N VAL A 198 26.58 -4.81 11.32
CA VAL A 198 26.01 -3.55 11.85
C VAL A 198 26.34 -2.35 10.94
N ASP A 199 27.36 -2.50 10.11
CA ASP A 199 27.84 -1.56 9.10
C ASP A 199 27.20 -1.76 7.71
N ASP A 200 26.55 -2.89 7.45
CA ASP A 200 25.62 -3.10 6.32
C ASP A 200 24.62 -1.92 6.16
N PRO A 201 24.53 -1.27 4.97
CA PRO A 201 23.70 -0.07 4.77
C PRO A 201 22.23 -0.24 5.17
N ALA A 202 21.61 -1.37 4.79
CA ALA A 202 20.22 -1.66 5.07
C ALA A 202 19.97 -2.12 6.52
N ASN A 203 20.88 -2.91 7.11
CA ASN A 203 20.76 -3.30 8.51
C ASN A 203 20.95 -2.09 9.44
N PHE A 204 21.84 -1.16 9.10
CA PHE A 204 21.97 0.12 9.79
C PHE A 204 20.70 0.98 9.67
N THR A 205 20.21 1.20 8.44
CA THR A 205 19.02 2.03 8.16
C THR A 205 17.76 1.49 8.87
N PHE A 206 17.51 0.19 8.80
CA PHE A 206 16.30 -0.45 9.33
C PHE A 206 16.48 -1.12 10.70
N ARG A 207 17.58 -0.85 11.42
CA ARG A 207 17.97 -1.47 12.71
C ARG A 207 16.91 -1.52 13.81
N GLN A 208 15.92 -0.61 13.81
CA GLN A 208 14.81 -0.63 14.77
C GLN A 208 13.65 -1.52 14.31
N VAL A 209 13.44 -1.68 13.00
CA VAL A 209 12.40 -2.55 12.43
C VAL A 209 12.81 -4.01 12.58
N LEU A 210 14.04 -4.35 12.15
CA LEU A 210 14.57 -5.71 12.07
C LEU A 210 14.63 -6.47 13.39
N ARG A 211 14.47 -5.79 14.52
CA ARG A 211 14.54 -6.36 15.88
C ARG A 211 13.19 -6.73 16.50
N HIS A 212 12.09 -6.17 15.98
CA HIS A 212 10.78 -6.19 16.66
C HIS A 212 9.58 -6.42 15.74
N CYS A 213 9.79 -6.36 14.41
CA CYS A 213 8.71 -6.33 13.43
C CYS A 213 8.83 -7.51 12.46
N SER A 214 7.89 -8.44 12.53
CA SER A 214 7.68 -9.51 11.56
C SER A 214 6.39 -9.28 10.77
N PHE A 215 6.31 -9.94 9.62
CA PHE A 215 5.30 -9.68 8.59
C PHE A 215 4.77 -11.00 8.03
N GLY A 216 3.49 -10.97 7.63
CA GLY A 216 2.94 -11.96 6.71
C GLY A 216 3.16 -11.50 5.27
N ALA A 217 3.14 -12.43 4.32
CA ALA A 217 3.05 -12.08 2.90
C ALA A 217 2.33 -13.18 2.13
N ARG A 218 1.64 -12.79 1.05
CA ARG A 218 1.03 -13.71 0.08
C ARG A 218 1.15 -13.17 -1.34
N GLU A 219 1.22 -14.06 -2.30
CA GLU A 219 1.12 -13.77 -3.73
C GLU A 219 -0.30 -13.32 -4.09
N LEU A 220 -0.49 -12.59 -5.19
CA LEU A 220 -1.78 -12.02 -5.63
C LEU A 220 -2.10 -12.38 -7.09
N ARG A 221 -3.35 -12.20 -7.55
CA ARG A 221 -3.69 -12.30 -8.98
C ARG A 221 -3.81 -10.91 -9.60
N GLY A 222 -3.14 -10.73 -10.73
CA GLY A 222 -2.82 -9.41 -11.28
C GLY A 222 -1.48 -8.93 -10.72
N GLY A 223 -0.64 -8.32 -11.56
CA GLY A 223 0.76 -8.05 -11.26
C GLY A 223 1.73 -8.65 -12.27
N ASP A 224 3.02 -8.68 -11.92
CA ASP A 224 4.12 -9.17 -12.75
C ASP A 224 3.88 -10.61 -13.21
N ASN A 225 3.83 -10.84 -14.53
CA ASN A 225 3.50 -12.13 -15.15
C ASN A 225 2.11 -12.68 -14.75
N GLY A 226 1.21 -11.84 -14.25
CA GLY A 226 -0.10 -12.20 -13.70
C GLY A 226 -0.14 -12.40 -12.18
N HIS A 227 1.00 -12.23 -11.49
CA HIS A 227 1.19 -12.54 -10.08
C HIS A 227 1.72 -11.34 -9.27
N GLY A 228 0.93 -10.84 -8.32
CA GLY A 228 1.32 -9.74 -7.42
C GLY A 228 1.88 -10.24 -6.08
N LEU A 229 2.13 -9.32 -5.15
CA LEU A 229 2.48 -9.63 -3.75
C LEU A 229 1.76 -8.66 -2.81
N GLN A 230 1.15 -9.19 -1.75
CA GLN A 230 0.76 -8.41 -0.57
C GLN A 230 1.74 -8.70 0.56
N ILE A 231 2.16 -7.63 1.22
CA ILE A 231 2.81 -7.64 2.51
C ILE A 231 1.75 -7.27 3.56
N PHE A 232 1.80 -7.92 4.72
CA PHE A 232 0.97 -7.57 5.87
C PHE A 232 1.83 -7.34 7.10
N GLY A 233 1.60 -6.24 7.80
CA GLY A 233 2.06 -6.09 9.17
C GLY A 233 2.36 -4.64 9.55
N PRO A 234 3.16 -4.42 10.60
CA PRO A 234 3.74 -5.44 11.48
C PRO A 234 2.69 -6.32 12.18
N LEU A 235 3.05 -7.58 12.48
CA LEU A 235 2.17 -8.51 13.17
C LEU A 235 2.23 -8.34 14.70
N GLU A 236 3.43 -8.11 15.24
CA GLU A 236 3.66 -8.00 16.68
C GLU A 236 3.07 -6.70 17.27
N PRO A 237 2.35 -6.78 18.42
CA PRO A 237 1.97 -5.61 19.20
C PRO A 237 3.14 -4.76 19.73
N GLU A 238 4.37 -5.29 19.79
CA GLU A 238 5.57 -4.50 20.16
C GLU A 238 6.12 -3.62 19.01
N CYS A 239 5.66 -3.79 17.76
CA CYS A 239 6.09 -2.97 16.63
C CYS A 239 5.09 -1.85 16.29
N ASP A 240 5.28 -0.72 16.98
CA ASP A 240 4.65 0.59 16.75
C ASP A 240 4.70 1.02 15.25
N THR A 241 3.61 1.52 14.66
CA THR A 241 3.48 1.90 13.24
C THR A 241 4.19 3.21 12.86
N ARG A 242 4.29 4.20 13.74
CA ARG A 242 4.91 5.54 13.52
C ARG A 242 4.79 6.08 12.08
N PRO A 243 3.58 6.44 11.60
CA PRO A 243 3.40 6.92 10.23
C PRO A 243 4.17 8.20 9.90
N ILE A 244 4.53 9.03 10.89
CA ILE A 244 5.19 10.32 10.66
C ILE A 244 6.59 10.33 11.29
N GLY A 245 7.63 10.43 10.45
CA GLY A 245 9.00 10.73 10.87
C GLY A 245 9.83 9.55 11.37
N ARG A 246 9.46 8.29 11.08
CA ARG A 246 10.12 7.08 11.61
C ARG A 246 11.64 7.04 11.37
N LEU A 247 12.11 7.47 10.19
CA LEU A 247 13.55 7.49 9.83
C LEU A 247 14.23 8.85 10.05
N SER A 248 13.59 9.79 10.75
CA SER A 248 14.11 11.17 10.94
C SER A 248 15.36 11.29 11.84
N TYR A 249 15.92 10.17 12.31
CA TYR A 249 17.17 10.09 13.07
C TYR A 249 18.29 9.34 12.32
N ILE A 250 18.02 8.82 11.12
CA ILE A 250 19.02 8.15 10.28
C ILE A 250 19.79 9.21 9.47
N PRO A 251 21.13 9.19 9.43
CA PRO A 251 21.94 10.08 8.59
C PRO A 251 21.47 10.12 7.14
N ASN A 252 21.47 11.32 6.54
CA ASN A 252 21.08 11.48 5.14
C ASN A 252 22.30 11.27 4.21
N PRO A 253 22.21 10.43 3.16
CA PRO A 253 23.35 10.11 2.29
C PRO A 253 23.87 11.29 1.45
N PHE A 254 23.12 12.39 1.35
CA PHE A 254 23.51 13.60 0.63
C PHE A 254 24.05 14.71 1.56
N SER A 255 23.89 14.55 2.88
CA SER A 255 24.18 15.57 3.89
C SER A 255 25.62 15.54 4.38
N SER A 256 26.40 16.55 3.99
CA SER A 256 27.76 16.79 4.49
C SER A 256 27.82 17.19 5.99
N LYS A 257 26.66 17.32 6.64
CA LYS A 257 26.51 17.63 8.07
C LYS A 257 26.23 16.39 8.92
N ASP A 258 25.71 15.32 8.33
CA ASP A 258 25.32 14.10 9.04
C ASP A 258 26.42 13.04 8.91
N LEU A 259 26.98 12.63 10.06
CA LEU A 259 27.95 11.55 10.16
C LEU A 259 27.29 10.23 9.73
N ASN A 260 27.78 9.58 8.67
CA ASN A 260 27.24 8.30 8.21
C ASN A 260 28.20 7.15 8.59
N PRO A 261 27.86 6.31 9.59
CA PRO A 261 28.78 5.28 10.07
C PRO A 261 28.94 4.09 9.12
N VAL A 262 28.06 3.93 8.12
CA VAL A 262 28.16 2.93 7.04
C VAL A 262 29.36 3.20 6.11
N LEU A 263 29.91 4.41 6.16
CA LEU A 263 31.07 4.85 5.36
C LEU A 263 32.41 4.74 6.10
N PHE A 264 32.49 4.08 7.26
CA PHE A 264 33.76 3.79 7.94
C PHE A 264 34.37 2.48 7.45
N GLY A 265 35.69 2.46 7.22
CA GLY A 265 36.43 1.24 6.90
C GLY A 265 36.35 0.16 8.00
N PRO A 266 36.55 -1.12 7.63
CA PRO A 266 36.30 -2.27 8.51
C PRO A 266 37.24 -2.37 9.72
N ASP A 267 38.35 -1.65 9.67
CA ASP A 267 39.33 -1.56 10.75
C ASP A 267 38.87 -0.66 11.91
N GLN A 268 37.82 0.16 11.75
CA GLN A 268 37.34 1.17 12.70
C GLN A 268 38.41 2.15 13.24
N LEU A 269 39.60 2.12 12.64
CA LEU A 269 40.68 3.05 12.91
C LEU A 269 40.54 4.29 12.01
N PRO A 270 40.95 5.48 12.50
CA PRO A 270 41.42 6.51 11.59
C PRO A 270 42.59 5.97 10.75
N ASN A 271 42.55 6.22 9.43
CA ASN A 271 43.43 5.66 8.38
C ASN A 271 43.26 4.13 8.21
N THR A 272 42.19 3.67 7.56
CA THR A 272 41.98 3.75 6.08
C THR A 272 41.13 4.90 5.54
N ALA A 273 40.62 5.77 6.41
CA ALA A 273 40.19 7.13 6.12
C ALA A 273 40.79 8.01 7.23
N ASP A 274 41.83 8.78 6.88
CA ASP A 274 42.88 9.21 7.84
C ASP A 274 42.38 10.05 9.01
N ASP A 275 41.72 11.17 8.73
CA ASP A 275 41.70 12.26 9.69
C ASP A 275 40.39 12.35 10.48
N TRP A 276 40.48 12.42 11.81
CA TRP A 276 39.36 12.85 12.66
C TRP A 276 38.92 14.30 12.35
N ASN A 277 39.73 15.06 11.61
CA ASN A 277 39.35 16.36 11.03
C ASN A 277 38.44 16.23 9.79
N THR A 278 38.32 15.07 9.15
CA THR A 278 37.46 14.81 7.97
C THR A 278 36.62 13.54 8.16
N PRO A 279 35.57 13.58 9.00
CA PRO A 279 34.71 12.42 9.21
C PRO A 279 33.91 12.04 7.94
N PRO A 280 33.54 10.76 7.77
CA PRO A 280 32.72 10.34 6.65
C PRO A 280 31.27 10.85 6.81
N VAL A 281 30.85 11.63 5.82
CA VAL A 281 29.56 12.32 5.76
C VAL A 281 28.92 12.12 4.39
N GLY A 282 27.62 12.42 4.27
CA GLY A 282 26.92 12.38 2.99
C GLY A 282 27.50 13.36 1.96
N ALA A 283 27.42 12.99 0.68
CA ALA A 283 27.93 13.79 -0.44
C ALA A 283 27.18 13.46 -1.74
N SER A 284 27.27 14.35 -2.73
CA SER A 284 26.41 14.42 -3.94
C SER A 284 25.03 15.07 -3.69
N GLU A 285 24.98 16.13 -2.88
CA GLU A 285 23.90 17.13 -2.90
C GLU A 285 23.84 17.86 -4.26
N LEU A 286 22.63 18.10 -4.77
CA LEU A 286 22.35 18.82 -6.03
C LEU A 286 21.24 19.86 -5.84
N PRO A 287 21.12 20.88 -6.73
CA PRO A 287 20.14 21.96 -6.60
C PRO A 287 18.69 21.51 -6.37
N PHE A 288 18.27 20.46 -7.08
CA PHE A 288 16.93 19.87 -6.96
C PHE A 288 16.91 18.52 -6.22
N ARG A 289 18.02 18.17 -5.56
CA ARG A 289 18.12 17.12 -4.55
C ARG A 289 18.95 17.60 -3.35
N PRO A 290 18.42 18.55 -2.58
CA PRO A 290 19.09 19.06 -1.39
C PRO A 290 19.15 18.05 -0.23
N ALA A 291 20.19 18.19 0.58
CA ALA A 291 20.24 17.65 1.93
C ALA A 291 19.24 18.38 2.84
N PRO A 292 18.81 17.78 3.96
CA PRO A 292 18.01 18.46 4.96
C PRO A 292 18.74 19.66 5.58
N LEU A 293 18.02 20.77 5.78
CA LEU A 293 18.57 21.95 6.47
C LEU A 293 18.77 21.75 7.98
N VAL A 294 18.13 20.73 8.57
CA VAL A 294 18.16 20.38 10.00
C VAL A 294 18.99 19.11 10.17
N GLY A 295 20.04 19.16 10.99
CA GLY A 295 20.88 17.99 11.27
C GLY A 295 20.18 16.95 12.16
N ILE A 296 20.56 15.68 12.06
CA ILE A 296 19.89 14.57 12.77
C ILE A 296 19.85 14.70 14.31
N ALA A 297 20.75 15.50 14.91
CA ALA A 297 20.80 15.75 16.35
C ALA A 297 19.79 16.81 16.84
N GLU A 298 19.26 17.64 15.93
CA GLU A 298 18.34 18.74 16.27
C GLU A 298 16.92 18.22 16.52
N LYS A 299 16.41 18.45 17.73
CA LYS A 299 15.04 18.11 18.14
C LYS A 299 14.07 19.25 17.85
N GLY A 300 12.79 18.93 17.60
CA GLY A 300 11.70 19.90 17.75
C GLY A 300 10.56 19.73 16.76
N ASP A 301 10.85 19.81 15.47
CA ASP A 301 9.82 20.05 14.45
C ASP A 301 9.58 18.84 13.53
N ARG A 302 8.32 18.40 13.40
CA ARG A 302 7.87 17.39 12.43
C ARG A 302 7.61 17.97 11.03
N ARG A 303 7.59 19.31 10.88
CA ARG A 303 7.30 19.99 9.60
C ARG A 303 8.55 20.35 8.81
N ARG A 304 9.73 19.89 9.22
CA ARG A 304 11.00 20.15 8.52
C ARG A 304 11.69 18.83 8.21
N ALA A 305 12.25 18.71 7.01
CA ALA A 305 13.04 17.55 6.64
C ALA A 305 14.25 17.42 7.58
N ARG A 306 14.57 16.19 8.00
CA ARG A 306 15.71 15.83 8.86
C ARG A 306 16.07 14.36 8.66
N GLY A 307 17.35 14.06 8.47
CA GLY A 307 17.78 12.69 8.17
C GLY A 307 17.13 12.17 6.88
N LEU A 308 16.56 10.96 6.90
CA LEU A 308 15.82 10.41 5.76
C LEU A 308 14.36 10.88 5.66
N TYR A 309 13.85 11.65 6.63
CA TYR A 309 12.46 12.11 6.62
C TYR A 309 12.28 13.40 5.81
N TYR A 310 11.44 13.34 4.77
CA TYR A 310 11.10 14.47 3.89
C TYR A 310 9.57 14.57 3.74
N PRO A 311 8.86 15.34 4.59
CA PRO A 311 7.42 15.43 4.52
C PRO A 311 6.94 16.23 3.30
N SER A 312 5.88 15.76 2.62
CA SER A 312 5.34 16.46 1.45
C SER A 312 4.80 17.87 1.79
N PRO A 313 4.58 18.72 0.78
CA PRO A 313 3.92 20.01 0.96
C PRO A 313 2.52 19.90 1.56
N ALA A 314 1.81 18.78 1.35
CA ALA A 314 0.50 18.56 1.94
C ALA A 314 0.58 18.00 3.36
N LEU A 315 1.47 17.04 3.62
CA LEU A 315 1.72 16.50 4.95
C LEU A 315 2.12 17.60 5.95
N ARG A 316 2.97 18.54 5.53
CA ARG A 316 3.30 19.73 6.34
C ARG A 316 2.08 20.59 6.66
N ARG A 317 1.23 20.88 5.68
CA ARG A 317 -0.02 21.64 5.88
C ARG A 317 -1.06 20.90 6.72
N ALA A 318 -1.02 19.57 6.76
CA ALA A 318 -1.85 18.77 7.67
C ALA A 318 -1.32 18.86 9.11
N ILE A 319 -0.01 18.65 9.31
CA ILE A 319 0.65 18.80 10.62
C ILE A 319 0.49 20.25 11.18
N ASP A 320 0.60 21.29 10.33
CA ASP A 320 0.36 22.69 10.72
C ASP A 320 -1.09 23.00 11.11
N LYS A 321 -2.04 22.12 10.77
CA LYS A 321 -3.47 22.27 11.04
C LYS A 321 -3.98 21.32 12.13
N ASP A 322 -3.12 20.49 12.71
CA ASP A 322 -3.49 19.44 13.67
C ASP A 322 -4.52 18.44 13.11
N VAL A 323 -4.35 18.07 11.82
CA VAL A 323 -5.27 17.21 11.03
C VAL A 323 -5.23 15.72 11.37
N PHE A 324 -4.29 15.26 12.20
CA PHE A 324 -4.08 13.83 12.46
C PHE A 324 -4.36 13.47 13.91
N ASP A 325 -5.37 12.64 14.12
CA ASP A 325 -5.67 12.00 15.39
C ASP A 325 -4.70 10.84 15.69
N GLU A 326 -4.82 10.24 16.88
CA GLU A 326 -4.12 8.99 17.18
C GLU A 326 -4.67 7.83 16.33
N THR A 327 -3.81 6.86 16.00
CA THR A 327 -4.11 5.76 15.07
C THR A 327 -4.32 4.45 15.83
N ASP A 328 -5.51 3.87 15.75
CA ASP A 328 -5.97 2.75 16.59
C ASP A 328 -5.37 1.39 16.18
N GLN A 329 -4.05 1.29 16.19
CA GLN A 329 -3.29 0.14 15.72
C GLN A 329 -2.13 -0.24 16.66
N ASP A 330 -1.69 0.67 17.53
CA ASP A 330 -0.45 0.56 18.32
C ASP A 330 -0.68 0.15 19.79
N PHE A 331 -1.47 -0.92 19.96
CA PHE A 331 -1.80 -1.54 21.26
C PHE A 331 -0.70 -2.49 21.76
N ARG A 332 -0.62 -2.73 23.08
CA ARG A 332 0.22 -3.79 23.65
C ARG A 332 -0.50 -5.14 23.63
N GLN A 333 0.27 -6.23 23.59
CA GLN A 333 -0.24 -7.59 23.77
C GLN A 333 -1.10 -7.76 25.02
N SER A 334 -0.82 -7.02 26.10
CA SER A 334 -1.60 -7.05 27.34
C SER A 334 -2.94 -6.31 27.27
N GLU A 335 -3.11 -5.35 26.35
CA GLU A 335 -4.40 -4.69 26.13
C GLU A 335 -5.29 -5.59 25.24
N LEU A 336 -4.74 -6.10 24.13
CA LEU A 336 -5.43 -7.05 23.23
C LEU A 336 -5.86 -8.35 23.93
N ALA A 337 -5.04 -8.87 24.86
CA ALA A 337 -5.40 -10.04 25.68
C ALA A 337 -6.61 -9.82 26.61
N TRP A 338 -7.00 -8.56 26.87
CA TRP A 338 -8.20 -8.17 27.63
C TRP A 338 -9.32 -7.61 26.72
N ASN A 339 -9.26 -7.86 25.41
CA ASN A 339 -10.18 -7.27 24.41
C ASN A 339 -10.22 -5.73 24.50
N ARG A 340 -9.08 -5.08 24.76
CA ARG A 340 -8.95 -3.62 24.69
C ARG A 340 -8.36 -3.23 23.35
N GLY A 341 -9.16 -3.41 22.30
CA GLY A 341 -8.91 -2.94 20.93
C GLY A 341 -9.11 -1.43 20.82
N ALA A 342 -9.54 -0.93 19.66
CA ALA A 342 -9.90 0.49 19.50
C ALA A 342 -11.11 0.82 20.38
N SER A 343 -12.18 0.07 20.17
CA SER A 343 -13.53 0.28 20.73
C SER A 343 -13.68 -0.02 22.22
N GLN A 344 -12.57 -0.17 22.94
CA GLN A 344 -12.49 -0.38 24.39
C GLN A 344 -11.24 0.26 25.04
N GLN A 345 -10.58 1.25 24.42
CA GLN A 345 -9.46 1.95 25.08
C GLN A 345 -9.91 2.69 26.36
N ASP A 346 -10.94 3.51 26.25
CA ASP A 346 -11.28 4.50 27.28
C ASP A 346 -12.06 3.91 28.46
N GLU A 347 -13.26 3.36 28.26
CA GLU A 347 -14.04 2.78 29.38
C GLU A 347 -13.82 1.28 29.61
N ARG A 348 -13.04 0.63 28.74
CA ARG A 348 -12.52 -0.73 28.91
C ARG A 348 -13.61 -1.78 29.09
N GLU A 349 -13.80 -2.26 30.32
CA GLU A 349 -14.79 -3.27 30.66
C GLU A 349 -16.22 -2.71 30.82
N LEU A 350 -16.43 -1.38 30.77
CA LEU A 350 -17.77 -0.80 30.86
C LEU A 350 -18.47 -0.83 29.49
N LYS A 351 -19.48 -1.69 29.32
CA LYS A 351 -20.25 -1.77 28.06
C LYS A 351 -21.44 -0.81 28.04
N GLU A 352 -22.23 -0.71 29.10
CA GLU A 352 -23.38 0.20 29.16
C GLU A 352 -23.54 0.82 30.56
N LEU A 353 -23.97 2.07 30.63
CA LEU A 353 -24.26 2.79 31.87
C LEU A 353 -25.22 3.95 31.59
N TYR A 354 -26.49 3.80 31.98
CA TYR A 354 -27.52 4.80 31.69
C TYR A 354 -28.56 4.94 32.81
N VAL A 355 -29.26 6.07 32.79
CA VAL A 355 -30.43 6.36 33.63
C VAL A 355 -31.67 6.50 32.75
N ASP A 356 -32.76 5.82 33.14
CA ASP A 356 -34.09 5.93 32.55
C ASP A 356 -34.99 6.80 33.45
N MET A 357 -35.71 7.72 32.82
CA MET A 357 -36.58 8.69 33.47
C MET A 357 -37.91 8.77 32.74
N GLU A 358 -39.02 8.62 33.46
CA GLU A 358 -40.37 8.87 32.93
C GLU A 358 -40.97 10.14 33.53
N PHE A 359 -41.71 10.87 32.71
CA PHE A 359 -42.38 12.12 33.08
C PHE A 359 -43.77 12.23 32.41
N LEU A 360 -44.62 13.09 32.98
CA LEU A 360 -45.88 13.55 32.41
C LEU A 360 -46.94 12.44 32.25
N ASP A 361 -47.16 11.62 33.29
CA ASP A 361 -47.98 10.41 33.26
C ASP A 361 -47.40 9.37 32.26
N SER A 362 -46.09 9.13 32.35
CA SER A 362 -45.32 8.24 31.45
C SER A 362 -45.46 8.57 29.94
N ARG A 363 -45.73 9.83 29.59
CA ARG A 363 -45.81 10.28 28.18
C ARG A 363 -44.46 10.59 27.57
N LEU A 364 -43.52 11.05 28.39
CA LEU A 364 -42.15 11.36 28.00
C LEU A 364 -41.23 10.39 28.74
N TRP A 365 -40.58 9.52 27.98
CA TRP A 365 -39.53 8.63 28.47
C TRP A 365 -38.18 9.13 27.95
N VAL A 366 -37.16 9.21 28.80
CA VAL A 366 -35.82 9.72 28.45
C VAL A 366 -34.74 8.80 29.01
N ARG A 367 -33.79 8.40 28.16
CA ARG A 367 -32.59 7.66 28.53
C ARG A 367 -31.33 8.46 28.23
N ALA A 368 -30.46 8.59 29.22
CA ALA A 368 -29.17 9.27 29.08
C ALA A 368 -28.02 8.43 29.65
N GLY A 369 -26.91 8.33 28.92
CA GLY A 369 -25.71 7.57 29.31
C GLY A 369 -25.13 6.74 28.16
N LYS A 370 -24.15 5.86 28.44
CA LYS A 370 -23.57 4.94 27.45
C LYS A 370 -24.56 3.81 27.16
N GLN A 371 -25.09 3.77 25.94
CA GLN A 371 -26.22 2.90 25.56
C GLN A 371 -26.19 2.50 24.07
N ASN A 372 -26.96 1.45 23.73
CA ASN A 372 -27.30 1.12 22.35
C ASN A 372 -28.66 1.74 21.94
N ILE A 373 -28.71 2.35 20.75
CA ILE A 373 -29.88 2.95 20.10
C ILE A 373 -30.18 2.16 18.82
N VAL A 374 -31.23 1.32 18.88
CA VAL A 374 -31.61 0.42 17.79
C VAL A 374 -32.84 0.95 17.05
N TRP A 375 -32.67 1.25 15.76
CA TRP A 375 -33.69 1.79 14.87
C TRP A 375 -34.06 0.84 13.72
N GLY A 376 -33.20 -0.12 13.37
CA GLY A 376 -33.52 -1.16 12.38
C GLY A 376 -34.47 -2.23 12.91
N LYS A 377 -35.08 -2.99 11.98
CA LYS A 377 -36.05 -4.05 12.29
C LYS A 377 -35.63 -5.44 11.77
N THR A 378 -34.42 -5.55 11.21
CA THR A 378 -33.94 -6.74 10.50
C THR A 378 -32.68 -7.32 11.13
N GLU A 379 -32.63 -8.65 11.28
CA GLU A 379 -31.73 -9.33 12.24
C GLU A 379 -30.28 -9.59 11.74
N LEU A 380 -29.82 -8.98 10.63
CA LEU A 380 -28.46 -9.25 10.13
C LEU A 380 -27.73 -8.08 9.43
N PHE A 381 -28.43 -7.12 8.81
CA PHE A 381 -27.80 -5.93 8.23
C PHE A 381 -28.46 -4.63 8.70
N ARG A 382 -27.63 -3.65 9.05
CA ARG A 382 -28.04 -2.32 9.51
C ARG A 382 -28.52 -1.47 8.33
N THR A 383 -29.82 -1.51 8.01
CA THR A 383 -30.39 -0.70 6.91
C THR A 383 -30.70 0.72 7.39
N THR A 384 -31.55 0.88 8.41
CA THR A 384 -31.83 2.17 9.09
C THR A 384 -31.11 2.32 10.43
N ASP A 385 -30.38 1.29 10.86
CA ASP A 385 -29.75 1.15 12.18
C ASP A 385 -28.37 1.82 12.29
N GLN A 386 -28.30 3.13 12.06
CA GLN A 386 -27.02 3.83 11.82
C GLN A 386 -26.36 4.45 13.06
N PHE A 387 -26.88 4.26 14.28
CA PHE A 387 -26.41 4.97 15.48
C PHE A 387 -25.17 4.38 16.19
N ASN A 388 -24.97 3.05 16.16
CA ASN A 388 -23.90 2.40 16.93
C ASN A 388 -22.91 1.72 15.99
N PRO A 389 -21.61 2.08 16.00
CA PRO A 389 -20.58 1.41 15.23
C PRO A 389 -20.36 -0.02 15.75
N GLN A 390 -19.58 -0.82 15.03
CA GLN A 390 -19.42 -2.24 15.30
C GLN A 390 -17.98 -2.68 15.48
N ASP A 391 -17.76 -3.48 16.52
CA ASP A 391 -16.59 -4.30 16.73
C ASP A 391 -16.70 -5.59 15.89
N LEU A 392 -15.90 -5.62 14.83
CA LEU A 392 -15.79 -6.72 13.86
C LEU A 392 -14.56 -7.60 14.14
N ALA A 393 -13.77 -7.31 15.17
CA ALA A 393 -12.59 -8.08 15.55
C ALA A 393 -12.93 -9.33 16.40
N LEU A 394 -14.19 -9.46 16.86
CA LEU A 394 -14.64 -10.49 17.80
C LEU A 394 -14.77 -11.90 17.23
N ALA A 395 -15.16 -12.02 15.96
CA ALA A 395 -15.46 -13.29 15.28
C ALA A 395 -15.54 -13.07 13.76
N THR A 396 -15.52 -14.15 12.96
CA THR A 396 -15.67 -14.07 11.50
C THR A 396 -17.01 -13.44 11.07
N LEU A 397 -18.09 -13.72 11.80
CA LEU A 397 -19.38 -13.02 11.74
C LEU A 397 -19.96 -12.95 13.17
N PRO A 398 -19.79 -11.84 13.91
CA PRO A 398 -20.35 -11.68 15.25
C PRO A 398 -21.87 -11.47 15.21
N GLU A 399 -22.56 -11.81 16.30
CA GLU A 399 -23.99 -11.52 16.44
C GLU A 399 -24.16 -9.99 16.67
N LEU A 400 -25.21 -9.36 16.11
CA LEU A 400 -25.35 -7.88 16.13
C LEU A 400 -25.39 -7.29 17.56
N GLU A 401 -25.92 -8.03 18.52
CA GLU A 401 -25.97 -7.65 19.93
C GLU A 401 -24.62 -7.79 20.66
N GLU A 402 -23.68 -8.59 20.13
CA GLU A 402 -22.34 -8.81 20.71
C GLU A 402 -21.30 -7.85 20.12
N SER A 403 -21.57 -7.29 18.93
CA SER A 403 -20.69 -6.40 18.15
C SER A 403 -21.00 -4.91 18.24
N ARG A 404 -22.24 -4.48 18.55
CA ARG A 404 -22.52 -3.04 18.69
C ARG A 404 -21.68 -2.40 19.80
N ILE A 405 -21.09 -1.26 19.47
CA ILE A 405 -20.38 -0.39 20.40
C ILE A 405 -21.39 0.64 20.93
N ALA A 406 -21.71 0.55 22.21
CA ALA A 406 -22.57 1.52 22.89
C ALA A 406 -21.88 2.89 22.98
N LEU A 407 -22.65 3.97 22.92
CA LEU A 407 -22.12 5.35 22.91
C LEU A 407 -22.82 6.22 23.96
N TRP A 408 -22.09 7.18 24.54
CA TRP A 408 -22.61 8.21 25.43
C TRP A 408 -23.60 9.10 24.70
N SER A 409 -24.89 8.82 24.88
CA SER A 409 -25.94 9.41 24.08
C SER A 409 -27.17 9.74 24.93
N ILE A 410 -28.04 10.58 24.38
CA ILE A 410 -29.34 10.90 24.95
C ILE A 410 -30.44 10.62 23.94
N ARG A 411 -31.52 9.94 24.37
CA ARG A 411 -32.74 9.79 23.58
C ARG A 411 -33.98 10.07 24.40
N GLY A 412 -34.97 10.71 23.79
CA GLY A 412 -36.26 11.03 24.39
C GLY A 412 -37.41 10.61 23.47
N VAL A 413 -38.34 9.82 24.00
CA VAL A 413 -39.54 9.33 23.30
C VAL A 413 -40.77 10.02 23.89
N TYR A 414 -41.51 10.74 23.06
CA TYR A 414 -42.78 11.37 23.43
C TYR A 414 -43.96 10.68 22.76
N SER A 415 -44.89 10.16 23.57
CA SER A 415 -46.11 9.50 23.12
C SER A 415 -47.26 10.50 22.95
N PHE A 416 -47.86 10.51 21.76
CA PHE A 416 -49.10 11.24 21.46
C PHE A 416 -50.35 10.35 21.57
N TYR A 417 -50.19 9.07 21.92
CA TYR A 417 -51.23 8.03 21.84
C TYR A 417 -51.83 7.96 20.41
N SER A 418 -53.16 7.96 20.25
CA SER A 418 -53.82 7.89 18.95
C SER A 418 -54.14 9.28 18.37
N ILE A 419 -53.68 9.57 17.15
CA ILE A 419 -54.02 10.77 16.39
C ILE A 419 -54.89 10.40 15.20
N GLY A 420 -56.22 10.53 15.36
CA GLY A 420 -57.18 10.26 14.29
C GLY A 420 -57.16 8.78 13.86
N PRO A 421 -56.77 8.44 12.62
CA PRO A 421 -56.65 7.05 12.16
C PRO A 421 -55.32 6.37 12.56
N LEU A 422 -54.39 7.11 13.18
CA LEU A 422 -53.09 6.59 13.62
C LEU A 422 -53.16 6.19 15.10
N GLU A 423 -52.67 5.01 15.43
CA GLU A 423 -52.55 4.47 16.79
C GLU A 423 -51.08 4.53 17.23
N ASP A 424 -50.82 4.54 18.54
CA ASP A 424 -49.47 4.46 19.14
C ASP A 424 -48.42 5.42 18.52
N VAL A 425 -48.83 6.66 18.22
CA VAL A 425 -47.97 7.67 17.58
C VAL A 425 -46.90 8.15 18.57
N ARG A 426 -45.62 7.97 18.21
CA ARG A 426 -44.46 8.29 19.05
C ARG A 426 -43.43 9.06 18.23
N LEU A 427 -42.94 10.18 18.78
CA LEU A 427 -41.75 10.84 18.28
C LEU A 427 -40.58 10.55 19.23
N GLU A 428 -39.54 9.93 18.69
CA GLU A 428 -38.24 9.78 19.32
C GLU A 428 -37.27 10.80 18.72
N LEU A 429 -36.50 11.45 19.60
CA LEU A 429 -35.35 12.28 19.24
C LEU A 429 -34.11 11.68 19.92
N ALA A 430 -33.02 11.53 19.19
CA ALA A 430 -31.78 10.95 19.68
C ALA A 430 -30.57 11.79 19.24
N ALA A 431 -29.57 11.89 20.12
CA ALA A 431 -28.28 12.52 19.82
C ALA A 431 -27.13 11.73 20.46
N ASN A 432 -26.07 11.50 19.67
CA ASN A 432 -24.78 11.09 20.16
C ASN A 432 -24.11 12.30 20.85
N LEU A 433 -23.51 12.08 22.02
CA LEU A 433 -22.79 13.10 22.80
C LEU A 433 -21.34 12.67 23.10
N ASP A 434 -20.93 11.52 22.56
CA ASP A 434 -19.61 10.92 22.65
C ASP A 434 -18.63 11.55 21.64
N ASP A 435 -17.35 11.20 21.71
CA ASP A 435 -16.43 11.37 20.57
C ASP A 435 -16.91 10.56 19.35
N PHE A 436 -16.36 10.83 18.16
CA PHE A 436 -16.61 9.96 17.01
C PHE A 436 -15.82 8.64 17.14
N GLU A 437 -16.55 7.55 17.35
CA GLU A 437 -16.02 6.19 17.39
C GLU A 437 -16.23 5.48 16.04
N PRO A 438 -15.16 4.99 15.37
CA PRO A 438 -15.28 4.26 14.11
C PRO A 438 -15.69 2.79 14.31
N ALA A 439 -15.99 2.08 13.22
CA ALA A 439 -16.10 0.63 13.26
C ALA A 439 -14.73 -0.03 13.52
N ASP A 440 -14.62 -0.78 14.61
CA ASP A 440 -13.39 -1.47 15.02
C ASP A 440 -13.19 -2.74 14.18
N VAL A 441 -12.29 -2.64 13.20
CA VAL A 441 -11.87 -3.73 12.32
C VAL A 441 -10.66 -4.51 12.88
N GLY A 442 -10.20 -4.17 14.08
CA GLY A 442 -8.96 -4.63 14.70
C GLY A 442 -7.69 -4.05 14.05
N ARG A 443 -6.55 -4.63 14.44
CA ARG A 443 -5.21 -4.39 13.86
C ARG A 443 -4.60 -5.67 13.31
N CYS A 444 -3.57 -5.54 12.48
CA CYS A 444 -2.84 -6.72 12.01
C CYS A 444 -2.23 -7.57 13.15
N GLY A 445 -2.28 -8.89 13.00
CA GLY A 445 -1.87 -9.86 14.02
C GLY A 445 -2.99 -10.30 14.98
N GLU A 446 -4.20 -9.76 14.87
CA GLU A 446 -5.39 -10.28 15.57
C GLU A 446 -6.06 -11.46 14.83
N PRO A 447 -6.83 -12.32 15.53
CA PRO A 447 -7.31 -13.56 14.93
C PRO A 447 -8.39 -13.40 13.85
N PHE A 448 -9.34 -12.48 14.05
CA PHE A 448 -10.49 -12.24 13.16
C PHE A 448 -10.46 -10.90 12.42
N THR A 449 -9.44 -10.06 12.65
CA THR A 449 -9.27 -8.78 11.94
C THR A 449 -9.42 -8.93 10.42
N THR A 450 -10.00 -7.93 9.75
CA THR A 450 -10.15 -7.97 8.28
C THR A 450 -8.81 -7.75 7.59
N TYR A 451 -8.63 -8.24 6.35
CA TYR A 451 -7.42 -7.92 5.61
C TYR A 451 -7.29 -6.41 5.29
N ALA A 452 -8.40 -5.67 5.29
CA ALA A 452 -8.42 -4.21 5.20
C ALA A 452 -7.74 -3.53 6.41
N ALA A 453 -7.89 -4.09 7.62
CA ALA A 453 -7.18 -3.61 8.80
C ALA A 453 -5.67 -3.87 8.72
N CYS A 454 -5.25 -5.07 8.29
CA CYS A 454 -3.83 -5.31 8.02
C CYS A 454 -3.27 -4.35 6.95
N ASN A 455 -4.07 -4.00 5.94
CA ASN A 455 -3.72 -2.99 4.95
C ASN A 455 -3.62 -1.56 5.55
N LYS A 456 -4.46 -1.21 6.53
CA LYS A 456 -4.34 0.03 7.33
C LYS A 456 -3.03 0.04 8.15
N THR A 457 -2.74 -1.02 8.91
CA THR A 457 -1.49 -1.15 9.68
C THR A 457 -0.25 -1.05 8.78
N THR A 458 -0.29 -1.73 7.63
CA THR A 458 0.80 -1.75 6.63
C THR A 458 0.97 -0.38 6.00
N GLY A 459 -0.12 0.28 5.60
CA GLY A 459 -0.10 1.62 4.99
C GLY A 459 0.49 2.69 5.92
N LEU A 460 0.17 2.63 7.21
CA LEU A 460 0.74 3.51 8.25
C LEU A 460 2.24 3.24 8.43
N PHE A 461 2.60 1.96 8.62
CA PHE A 461 4.00 1.55 8.81
C PHE A 461 4.90 1.97 7.63
N PHE A 462 4.46 1.73 6.39
CA PHE A 462 5.24 2.07 5.21
C PHE A 462 5.36 3.58 5.01
N HIS A 463 4.31 4.38 5.24
CA HIS A 463 4.41 5.84 5.18
C HIS A 463 5.50 6.40 6.11
N GLY A 464 5.66 5.80 7.30
CA GLY A 464 6.74 6.14 8.24
C GLY A 464 8.16 6.01 7.65
N ILE A 465 8.39 5.06 6.73
CA ILE A 465 9.70 4.77 6.13
C ILE A 465 9.87 5.29 4.69
N THR A 466 8.83 5.28 3.85
CA THR A 466 8.90 5.69 2.43
C THR A 466 8.19 7.01 2.12
N GLY A 467 7.36 7.55 3.02
CA GLY A 467 6.54 8.73 2.73
C GLY A 467 5.37 8.49 1.76
N PHE A 468 5.02 7.24 1.43
CA PHE A 468 3.79 6.92 0.69
C PHE A 468 2.95 5.92 1.47
N GLY A 469 1.63 5.91 1.25
CA GLY A 469 0.67 5.14 2.04
C GLY A 469 -0.15 6.04 2.96
N VAL A 470 -0.56 5.52 4.12
CA VAL A 470 -1.47 6.21 5.04
C VAL A 470 -0.67 7.13 5.97
N ALA A 471 -0.89 8.43 5.88
CA ALA A 471 -0.24 9.44 6.70
C ALA A 471 -0.77 9.50 8.14
N GLY A 472 -2.04 9.11 8.32
CA GLY A 472 -2.78 9.15 9.56
C GLY A 472 -4.29 9.13 9.28
N GLU A 473 -5.08 9.50 10.28
CA GLU A 473 -6.54 9.51 10.26
C GLU A 473 -7.03 10.90 10.71
N ASP A 474 -8.13 11.37 10.13
CA ASP A 474 -8.76 12.67 10.39
C ASP A 474 -10.21 12.38 10.77
N ARG A 475 -10.49 12.41 12.08
CA ARG A 475 -11.79 12.12 12.68
C ARG A 475 -12.61 13.40 12.87
N PRO A 476 -13.95 13.30 12.93
CA PRO A 476 -14.79 14.41 13.37
C PRO A 476 -14.42 14.91 14.76
N ASP A 477 -14.38 16.23 14.92
CA ASP A 477 -14.21 16.90 16.22
C ASP A 477 -15.20 16.35 17.26
N ASN A 478 -14.74 16.15 18.49
CA ASN A 478 -15.63 15.86 19.63
C ASN A 478 -16.74 16.94 19.71
N PRO A 479 -18.03 16.57 19.90
CA PRO A 479 -19.17 17.50 19.81
C PRO A 479 -19.17 18.62 20.87
N TRP A 480 -18.38 18.48 21.94
CA TRP A 480 -18.17 19.51 22.95
C TRP A 480 -17.04 20.51 22.57
N ARG A 481 -16.25 20.20 21.53
CA ARG A 481 -15.23 21.08 20.90
C ARG A 481 -15.80 21.82 19.68
N ASP A 482 -16.41 21.09 18.75
CA ASP A 482 -17.16 21.65 17.62
C ASP A 482 -18.46 20.86 17.37
N ILE A 483 -19.56 21.58 17.20
CA ILE A 483 -20.88 21.00 16.90
C ILE A 483 -20.93 20.30 15.53
N SER A 484 -19.92 20.49 14.67
CA SER A 484 -19.79 19.75 13.41
C SER A 484 -19.68 18.24 13.60
N GLY A 485 -19.15 17.76 14.73
CA GLY A 485 -19.10 16.34 15.09
C GLY A 485 -20.43 15.76 15.60
N LEU A 486 -21.35 16.59 16.10
CA LEU A 486 -22.59 16.13 16.72
C LEU A 486 -23.44 15.29 15.75
N GLU A 487 -23.80 14.08 16.16
CA GLU A 487 -24.68 13.19 15.40
C GLU A 487 -26.05 13.12 16.06
N TYR A 488 -27.11 13.16 15.26
CA TYR A 488 -28.47 13.19 15.78
C TYR A 488 -29.49 12.68 14.78
N GLY A 489 -30.70 12.41 15.26
CA GLY A 489 -31.81 12.07 14.39
C GLY A 489 -33.18 12.17 15.07
N ALA A 490 -34.21 12.05 14.24
CA ALA A 490 -35.60 11.90 14.66
C ALA A 490 -36.20 10.61 14.10
N ARG A 491 -37.01 9.90 14.91
CA ARG A 491 -37.80 8.74 14.49
C ARG A 491 -39.26 8.94 14.86
N LEU A 492 -40.15 8.87 13.87
CA LEU A 492 -41.59 8.87 14.04
C LEU A 492 -42.13 7.45 13.81
N GLU A 493 -42.65 6.81 14.85
CA GLU A 493 -43.37 5.54 14.75
C GLU A 493 -44.88 5.76 14.93
N PHE A 494 -45.70 5.02 14.18
CA PHE A 494 -47.14 4.94 14.37
C PHE A 494 -47.69 3.63 13.81
N ARG A 495 -48.88 3.22 14.28
CA ARG A 495 -49.59 2.05 13.76
C ARG A 495 -50.82 2.46 12.95
N LEU A 496 -50.98 1.86 11.78
CA LEU A 496 -52.15 2.00 10.90
C LEU A 496 -52.88 0.64 10.81
N GLY A 497 -53.69 0.34 11.83
CA GLY A 497 -54.42 -0.93 11.95
C GLY A 497 -53.48 -2.13 12.17
N ARG A 498 -53.11 -2.83 11.09
CA ARG A 498 -52.18 -3.99 11.15
C ARG A 498 -50.74 -3.68 10.75
N PHE A 499 -50.46 -2.46 10.30
CA PHE A 499 -49.13 -2.04 9.88
C PHE A 499 -48.49 -1.20 11.00
N SER A 500 -47.36 -1.62 11.57
CA SER A 500 -46.44 -0.66 12.23
C SER A 500 -45.67 0.05 11.12
N VAL A 501 -45.52 1.36 11.22
CA VAL A 501 -44.80 2.20 10.26
C VAL A 501 -43.85 3.12 11.02
N GLN A 502 -42.62 3.19 10.52
CA GLN A 502 -41.55 4.05 11.01
C GLN A 502 -41.06 4.93 9.87
N ILE A 503 -40.84 6.21 10.16
CA ILE A 503 -40.02 7.12 9.35
C ILE A 503 -38.91 7.62 10.26
N SER A 504 -37.66 7.56 9.82
CA SER A 504 -36.51 8.01 10.60
C SER A 504 -35.56 8.83 9.74
N ASP A 505 -34.95 9.85 10.32
CA ASP A 505 -33.99 10.73 9.66
C ASP A 505 -32.77 10.84 10.58
N PHE A 506 -31.60 10.40 10.10
CA PHE A 506 -30.34 10.40 10.84
C PHE A 506 -29.30 11.25 10.12
N TYR A 507 -28.59 12.08 10.86
CA TYR A 507 -27.50 12.91 10.39
C TYR A 507 -26.27 12.70 11.28
N GLY A 508 -25.30 11.96 10.74
CA GLY A 508 -24.10 11.49 11.42
C GLY A 508 -23.03 11.13 10.40
N HIS A 509 -21.98 10.45 10.82
CA HIS A 509 -20.86 10.10 9.94
C HIS A 509 -21.04 8.69 9.32
N ASP A 510 -20.08 8.28 8.49
CA ASP A 510 -19.93 6.89 8.05
C ASP A 510 -19.00 6.17 9.03
N ASP A 511 -19.41 5.05 9.61
CA ASP A 511 -18.62 4.26 10.58
C ASP A 511 -17.28 3.81 9.99
N PHE A 512 -17.19 3.72 8.65
CA PHE A 512 -16.01 3.34 7.88
C PHE A 512 -15.38 4.54 7.16
N PRO A 513 -14.05 4.68 7.16
CA PRO A 513 -13.40 5.79 6.50
C PRO A 513 -13.31 5.60 4.98
N TYR A 514 -13.40 6.69 4.23
CA TYR A 514 -12.90 6.75 2.86
C TYR A 514 -11.42 7.16 2.82
N THR A 515 -10.73 6.74 1.76
CA THR A 515 -9.35 7.12 1.50
C THR A 515 -9.29 8.45 0.74
N ASP A 516 -8.83 9.52 1.38
CA ASP A 516 -8.65 10.84 0.77
C ASP A 516 -7.20 11.07 0.32
N ARG A 517 -7.01 11.72 -0.83
CA ARG A 517 -5.67 11.92 -1.44
C ARG A 517 -5.01 13.19 -0.91
N LEU A 518 -4.19 13.04 0.13
CA LEU A 518 -3.40 14.13 0.71
C LEU A 518 -2.33 14.64 -0.27
N PHE A 519 -1.58 13.73 -0.91
CA PHE A 519 -0.54 14.09 -1.88
C PHE A 519 -0.37 13.02 -2.97
N THR A 520 0.04 13.42 -4.16
CA THR A 520 0.47 12.51 -5.23
C THR A 520 1.88 12.87 -5.63
N TYR A 521 2.77 11.88 -5.74
CA TYR A 521 4.12 12.07 -6.23
C TYR A 521 4.13 11.95 -7.75
N GLU A 522 4.72 12.93 -8.42
CA GLU A 522 4.75 13.02 -9.89
C GLU A 522 5.98 13.83 -10.34
N ARG A 523 6.55 13.50 -11.52
CA ARG A 523 7.64 14.29 -12.13
C ARG A 523 7.12 15.61 -12.70
N LYS A 524 6.82 16.56 -11.82
CA LYS A 524 6.14 17.83 -12.16
C LYS A 524 7.11 18.87 -12.75
N VAL A 525 7.30 18.80 -14.06
CA VAL A 525 8.11 19.79 -14.81
C VAL A 525 7.34 20.36 -16.01
N ASP A 526 7.77 21.53 -16.50
CA ASP A 526 7.29 22.10 -17.76
C ASP A 526 7.49 21.10 -18.91
N ALA A 527 6.48 20.94 -19.76
CA ALA A 527 6.49 19.95 -20.83
C ALA A 527 7.25 20.39 -22.09
N LEU A 528 7.71 21.64 -22.15
CA LEU A 528 8.64 22.15 -23.15
C LEU A 528 10.02 22.32 -22.52
N SER A 529 10.19 23.23 -21.54
CA SER A 529 11.51 23.55 -20.97
C SER A 529 12.03 22.54 -19.95
N GLY A 530 11.32 21.42 -19.70
CA GLY A 530 11.74 20.39 -18.74
C GLY A 530 11.94 20.86 -17.30
N ARG A 531 11.60 22.12 -16.97
CA ARG A 531 11.98 22.77 -15.73
C ARG A 531 11.02 22.48 -14.56
N PRO A 532 11.53 22.24 -13.33
CA PRO A 532 10.71 22.06 -12.13
C PRO A 532 9.60 23.08 -11.88
N ILE A 533 8.40 22.56 -11.61
CA ILE A 533 7.22 23.31 -11.20
C ILE A 533 6.90 22.93 -9.74
N ARG A 534 6.54 23.92 -8.90
CA ARG A 534 6.13 23.68 -7.51
C ARG A 534 4.99 22.68 -7.46
N ALA A 535 4.97 21.77 -6.48
CA ALA A 535 3.88 20.80 -6.33
C ALA A 535 2.49 21.44 -6.26
N GLY A 536 2.37 22.58 -5.55
CA GLY A 536 1.15 23.40 -5.48
C GLY A 536 0.90 24.31 -6.69
N GLY A 537 1.80 24.33 -7.67
CA GLY A 537 1.63 25.02 -8.94
C GLY A 537 0.57 24.33 -9.81
N LYS A 538 -0.23 25.12 -10.52
CA LYS A 538 -1.18 24.60 -11.51
C LYS A 538 -0.43 24.21 -12.79
N TYR A 539 -0.70 23.01 -13.30
CA TYR A 539 -0.37 22.66 -14.68
C TYR A 539 -0.96 23.72 -15.64
N GLY A 540 -0.20 24.13 -16.66
CA GLY A 540 -0.67 25.03 -17.73
C GLY A 540 -0.70 26.53 -17.40
N ALA A 541 -0.77 26.92 -16.11
CA ALA A 541 -1.00 28.32 -15.69
C ALA A 541 0.16 29.31 -15.90
N GLY A 542 1.18 28.91 -16.66
CA GLY A 542 2.40 29.63 -16.96
C GLY A 542 3.48 28.62 -17.33
N SER A 543 4.30 28.92 -18.35
CA SER A 543 5.51 28.13 -18.61
C SER A 543 6.64 28.55 -17.67
N CYS A 544 7.63 27.68 -17.51
CA CYS A 544 8.86 27.96 -16.75
C CYS A 544 10.11 28.08 -17.65
N PRO A 545 10.18 29.04 -18.60
CA PRO A 545 11.35 29.22 -19.45
C PRO A 545 12.52 29.88 -18.71
N THR A 546 12.27 30.89 -17.85
CA THR A 546 13.33 31.53 -17.05
C THR A 546 13.43 30.95 -15.65
N GLY A 547 12.32 30.39 -15.15
CA GLY A 547 12.10 29.95 -13.77
C GLY A 547 12.35 31.01 -12.71
N ASN A 548 12.16 32.27 -13.08
CA ASN A 548 11.87 33.34 -12.15
C ASN A 548 10.35 33.59 -12.06
N GLU A 549 9.54 32.84 -12.81
CA GLU A 549 8.08 32.90 -12.75
C GLU A 549 7.56 32.22 -11.45
N PRO A 550 6.56 32.79 -10.74
CA PRO A 550 6.18 32.32 -9.39
C PRO A 550 5.68 30.88 -9.25
N GLY A 551 5.36 30.19 -10.36
CA GLY A 551 4.94 28.79 -10.35
C GLY A 551 6.11 27.79 -10.31
N CYS A 552 7.31 28.23 -10.67
CA CYS A 552 8.48 27.37 -10.85
C CYS A 552 9.11 27.02 -9.50
N LEU A 553 9.59 25.79 -9.37
CA LEU A 553 10.32 25.34 -8.18
C LEU A 553 11.76 25.81 -8.32
N GLY A 554 12.26 26.50 -7.30
CA GLY A 554 13.60 27.07 -7.28
C GLY A 554 13.85 28.22 -8.27
N THR A 555 14.38 29.33 -7.75
CA THR A 555 14.88 30.44 -8.59
C THR A 555 16.17 30.02 -9.29
N GLN A 556 16.50 30.65 -10.43
CA GLN A 556 17.91 30.61 -10.86
C GLN A 556 18.72 31.55 -9.97
N PRO A 557 19.92 31.15 -9.51
CA PRO A 557 20.87 32.10 -8.98
C PRO A 557 21.22 33.10 -10.08
N SER A 558 21.03 34.39 -9.82
CA SER A 558 21.23 35.41 -10.84
C SER A 558 22.71 35.42 -11.28
N SER A 559 22.94 35.12 -12.56
CA SER A 559 24.25 35.18 -13.23
C SER A 559 25.38 34.27 -12.68
N SER A 560 25.08 33.04 -12.22
CA SER A 560 26.15 32.07 -11.91
C SER A 560 25.80 30.59 -12.09
N ILE A 561 25.96 30.09 -13.32
CA ILE A 561 26.99 29.06 -13.49
C ILE A 561 28.31 29.83 -13.44
N ALA A 562 29.13 29.60 -12.42
CA ALA A 562 30.45 30.21 -12.36
C ALA A 562 31.28 29.70 -13.57
N PRO A 563 32.08 30.53 -14.27
CA PRO A 563 32.84 30.08 -15.46
C PRO A 563 33.87 28.95 -15.22
N ASP A 564 34.04 28.53 -13.97
CA ASP A 564 34.87 27.42 -13.50
C ASP A 564 34.08 26.24 -12.92
N GLY A 565 32.74 26.26 -12.94
CA GLY A 565 31.88 25.20 -12.40
C GLY A 565 31.86 25.09 -10.86
N SER A 566 32.36 26.09 -10.13
CA SER A 566 32.64 25.94 -8.68
C SER A 566 31.42 26.00 -7.75
N THR A 567 30.28 26.59 -8.15
CA THR A 567 29.19 26.94 -7.21
C THR A 567 27.81 26.34 -7.57
N LEU A 568 27.52 25.13 -7.06
CA LEU A 568 26.12 24.67 -6.86
C LEU A 568 25.64 24.87 -5.41
N ALA A 569 26.25 25.79 -4.67
CA ALA A 569 25.80 26.15 -3.34
C ALA A 569 24.44 26.87 -3.45
N LEU A 570 23.36 26.13 -3.20
CA LEU A 570 22.03 26.69 -3.07
C LEU A 570 22.03 27.82 -2.03
N ASP A 571 21.38 28.93 -2.36
CA ASP A 571 20.89 29.84 -1.33
C ASP A 571 20.04 29.04 -0.33
N PRO A 572 20.24 29.17 1.01
CA PRO A 572 19.39 28.52 2.01
C PRO A 572 17.88 28.79 1.85
N GLU A 573 17.47 29.88 1.18
CA GLU A 573 16.08 30.10 0.78
C GLU A 573 15.66 29.21 -0.40
N ASN A 574 16.53 29.04 -1.41
CA ASN A 574 16.28 28.16 -2.56
C ASN A 574 16.30 26.67 -2.16
N GLN A 575 17.23 26.28 -1.28
CA GLN A 575 17.28 24.95 -0.67
C GLN A 575 16.00 24.66 0.14
N ARG A 576 15.53 25.66 0.91
CA ARG A 576 14.26 25.55 1.62
C ARG A 576 13.10 25.39 0.65
N ASP A 577 13.06 26.17 -0.43
CA ASP A 577 11.98 26.10 -1.42
C ASP A 577 11.86 24.71 -2.05
N VAL A 578 12.97 24.09 -2.42
CA VAL A 578 12.97 22.72 -2.97
C VAL A 578 12.50 21.71 -1.93
N LEU A 579 13.04 21.74 -0.70
CA LEU A 579 12.58 20.90 0.40
C LEU A 579 11.09 21.11 0.74
N GLU A 580 10.58 22.33 0.55
CA GLU A 580 9.22 22.72 0.93
C GLU A 580 8.19 22.59 -0.20
N ASN A 581 8.59 22.55 -1.48
CA ASN A 581 7.67 22.57 -2.62
C ASN A 581 7.93 21.51 -3.71
N THR A 582 8.85 20.57 -3.53
CA THR A 582 9.06 19.43 -4.45
C THR A 582 7.81 18.54 -4.61
N SER A 583 7.71 17.92 -5.79
CA SER A 583 6.67 16.98 -6.23
C SER A 583 7.13 15.52 -6.25
N THR A 584 8.44 15.27 -6.13
CA THR A 584 9.06 13.94 -6.12
C THR A 584 9.20 13.40 -4.70
N ASN A 585 9.06 12.09 -4.51
CA ASN A 585 9.26 11.45 -3.20
C ASN A 585 10.76 11.37 -2.84
N MET A 586 11.28 12.47 -2.30
CA MET A 586 12.67 12.55 -1.80
C MET A 586 12.96 11.57 -0.66
N GLN A 587 11.98 11.21 0.17
CA GLN A 587 12.17 10.26 1.26
C GLN A 587 12.41 8.84 0.72
N LEU A 588 11.59 8.37 -0.22
CA LEU A 588 11.81 7.07 -0.86
C LEU A 588 13.16 7.01 -1.58
N PHE A 589 13.55 8.06 -2.32
CA PHE A 589 14.86 8.10 -2.97
C PHE A 589 16.01 8.09 -1.96
N ALA A 590 15.94 8.91 -0.91
CA ALA A 590 16.96 8.96 0.14
C ALA A 590 17.08 7.63 0.91
N THR A 591 15.96 6.97 1.20
CA THR A 591 15.92 5.65 1.85
C THR A 591 16.51 4.55 0.96
N ILE A 592 16.21 4.54 -0.35
CA ILE A 592 16.87 3.61 -1.28
C ILE A 592 18.38 3.88 -1.28
N CYS A 593 18.79 5.14 -1.40
CA CYS A 593 20.21 5.49 -1.39
C CYS A 593 20.94 5.23 -0.06
N SER A 594 20.25 5.25 1.09
CA SER A 594 20.87 4.88 2.38
C SER A 594 21.04 3.37 2.55
N THR A 595 20.47 2.57 1.63
CA THR A 595 20.52 1.10 1.66
C THR A 595 21.29 0.48 0.49
N SER A 596 21.64 1.25 -0.55
CA SER A 596 22.32 0.78 -1.77
C SER A 596 23.74 1.33 -2.00
N ILE A 597 24.43 1.74 -0.93
CA ILE A 597 25.83 2.21 -0.97
C ILE A 597 26.73 1.05 -1.44
N GLY A 598 27.67 1.32 -2.36
CA GLY A 598 28.56 0.28 -2.90
C GLY A 598 27.97 -0.53 -4.06
N PHE A 599 26.98 0.04 -4.78
CA PHE A 599 26.27 -0.65 -5.86
C PHE A 599 27.17 -1.12 -7.03
N ASN A 600 28.34 -0.53 -7.24
CA ASN A 600 29.30 -0.96 -8.26
C ASN A 600 30.75 -0.63 -7.87
N ASP A 601 31.70 -1.25 -8.57
CA ASP A 601 33.15 -1.04 -8.39
C ASP A 601 33.65 0.35 -8.83
N LEU A 602 32.80 1.20 -9.41
CA LEU A 602 33.20 2.55 -9.83
C LEU A 602 33.33 3.50 -8.65
N ASP A 603 32.37 3.47 -7.71
CA ASP A 603 32.40 4.32 -6.52
C ASP A 603 31.75 3.65 -5.29
N PRO A 604 32.55 3.00 -4.43
CA PRO A 604 32.03 2.40 -3.21
C PRO A 604 31.47 3.42 -2.20
N THR A 605 31.71 4.74 -2.39
CA THR A 605 31.21 5.80 -1.50
C THR A 605 29.81 6.30 -1.87
N LYS A 606 29.18 5.74 -2.91
CA LYS A 606 27.89 6.20 -3.45
C LYS A 606 26.85 5.10 -3.50
N CYS A 607 25.58 5.51 -3.45
CA CYS A 607 24.47 4.66 -3.87
C CYS A 607 24.41 4.54 -5.39
N GLY A 608 23.93 3.41 -5.89
CA GLY A 608 23.77 3.15 -7.33
C GLY A 608 22.92 4.19 -8.06
N GLN A 609 22.01 4.87 -7.36
CA GLN A 609 21.17 5.93 -7.93
C GLN A 609 21.86 7.31 -8.00
N THR A 610 23.05 7.50 -7.42
CA THR A 610 23.83 8.76 -7.51
C THR A 610 25.27 8.61 -8.02
N VAL A 611 25.75 7.39 -8.29
CA VAL A 611 27.07 7.17 -8.92
C VAL A 611 27.23 7.91 -10.26
N PHE A 612 26.12 8.10 -10.99
CA PHE A 612 26.06 8.89 -12.23
C PHE A 612 26.42 10.37 -12.05
N GLY A 613 26.36 10.90 -10.82
CA GLY A 613 26.84 12.22 -10.42
C GLY A 613 28.04 12.15 -9.47
N SER A 614 28.91 11.15 -9.62
CA SER A 614 30.15 11.06 -8.84
C SER A 614 31.29 11.87 -9.47
N LEU A 615 31.91 12.69 -8.62
CA LEU A 615 33.12 13.45 -8.91
C LEU A 615 34.41 12.64 -8.63
N ASN A 616 34.31 11.39 -8.19
CA ASN A 616 35.48 10.52 -8.02
C ASN A 616 36.03 10.13 -9.40
N SER A 617 37.34 9.90 -9.50
CA SER A 617 37.98 9.54 -10.76
C SER A 617 37.94 8.02 -10.99
N PRO A 618 37.43 7.54 -12.14
CA PRO A 618 37.25 6.09 -12.42
C PRO A 618 38.57 5.32 -12.60
N LEU A 619 39.72 6.00 -12.54
CA LEU A 619 41.05 5.38 -12.63
C LEU A 619 41.82 5.36 -11.29
N THR A 620 41.36 6.08 -10.27
CA THR A 620 42.08 6.22 -8.98
C THR A 620 41.19 6.16 -7.74
N GLY A 621 39.87 6.26 -7.89
CA GLY A 621 38.92 6.36 -6.77
C GLY A 621 38.97 7.69 -6.01
N LEU A 622 39.88 8.61 -6.35
CA LEU A 622 40.08 9.86 -5.63
C LEU A 622 39.06 10.94 -6.04
N PRO A 623 38.58 11.78 -5.11
CA PRO A 623 37.66 12.86 -5.41
C PRO A 623 38.32 13.98 -6.22
N VAL A 624 37.69 14.36 -7.34
CA VAL A 624 38.05 15.54 -8.12
C VAL A 624 37.31 16.77 -7.56
N PRO A 625 37.97 17.92 -7.35
CA PRO A 625 37.30 19.17 -7.01
C PRO A 625 36.25 19.57 -8.06
N ARG A 626 35.04 19.99 -7.64
CA ARG A 626 33.95 20.33 -8.56
C ARG A 626 34.35 21.38 -9.62
N SER A 627 35.17 22.35 -9.23
CA SER A 627 35.79 23.37 -10.09
C SER A 627 36.76 22.84 -11.16
N SER A 628 36.88 21.53 -11.29
CA SER A 628 37.69 20.83 -12.31
C SER A 628 36.99 19.59 -12.86
N ALA A 629 35.72 19.36 -12.50
CA ALA A 629 35.00 18.14 -12.84
C ALA A 629 34.69 17.98 -14.34
N LYS A 630 34.49 19.10 -15.07
CA LYS A 630 34.31 19.08 -16.55
C LYS A 630 35.62 18.80 -17.29
N SER A 631 36.73 19.37 -16.80
CA SER A 631 38.06 19.30 -17.42
C SER A 631 38.95 18.14 -16.93
N SER A 632 38.43 17.29 -16.05
CA SER A 632 39.11 16.12 -15.50
C SER A 632 38.27 14.86 -15.69
N LEU A 633 38.91 13.69 -15.68
CA LEU A 633 38.20 12.41 -15.80
C LEU A 633 37.52 12.05 -14.47
N THR A 634 36.22 12.35 -14.39
CA THR A 634 35.28 11.95 -13.34
C THR A 634 34.39 10.80 -13.80
N ILE A 635 33.75 10.09 -12.87
CA ILE A 635 32.75 9.07 -13.20
C ILE A 635 31.53 9.70 -13.86
N ALA A 636 31.08 10.87 -13.39
CA ALA A 636 30.01 11.65 -14.01
C ALA A 636 30.30 11.96 -15.49
N SER A 637 31.44 12.61 -15.79
CA SER A 637 31.81 12.96 -17.16
C SER A 637 31.98 11.73 -18.06
N LEU A 638 32.54 10.63 -17.54
CA LEU A 638 32.68 9.37 -18.27
C LEU A 638 31.32 8.78 -18.66
N LEU A 639 30.40 8.64 -17.71
CA LEU A 639 29.09 8.04 -17.93
C LEU A 639 28.21 8.92 -18.81
N ALA A 640 28.18 10.25 -18.56
CA ALA A 640 27.46 11.22 -19.38
C ALA A 640 27.92 11.18 -20.85
N ASN A 641 29.23 11.27 -21.10
CA ASN A 641 29.76 11.15 -22.46
C ASN A 641 29.51 9.77 -23.09
N GLY A 642 29.41 8.72 -22.27
CA GLY A 642 28.99 7.40 -22.71
C GLY A 642 27.57 7.36 -23.26
N LEU A 643 26.62 8.08 -22.64
CA LEU A 643 25.23 8.19 -23.11
C LEU A 643 25.11 8.86 -24.48
N GLY A 644 25.96 9.85 -24.77
CA GLY A 644 26.08 10.46 -26.10
C GLY A 644 26.80 9.58 -27.14
N GLY A 645 27.33 8.41 -26.74
CA GLY A 645 28.13 7.53 -27.58
C GLY A 645 29.51 8.07 -27.94
N ASN A 646 30.06 8.98 -27.12
CA ASN A 646 31.38 9.57 -27.32
C ASN A 646 32.46 8.46 -27.36
N ARG A 647 33.22 8.41 -28.45
CA ARG A 647 34.17 7.30 -28.71
C ARG A 647 35.33 7.27 -27.71
N SER A 648 35.69 8.41 -27.15
CA SER A 648 36.76 8.51 -26.15
C SER A 648 36.29 8.03 -24.77
N SER A 649 35.06 8.34 -24.36
CA SER A 649 34.43 7.70 -23.19
C SER A 649 34.31 6.18 -23.39
N ALA A 650 33.80 5.74 -24.55
CA ALA A 650 33.69 4.33 -24.89
C ALA A 650 35.04 3.59 -24.77
N GLN A 651 36.16 4.22 -25.17
CA GLN A 651 37.51 3.64 -25.03
C GLN A 651 37.98 3.52 -23.58
N ILE A 652 37.54 4.38 -22.66
CA ILE A 652 37.85 4.26 -21.23
C ILE A 652 36.94 3.23 -20.55
N LEU A 653 35.65 3.18 -20.90
CA LEU A 653 34.74 2.12 -20.43
C LEU A 653 35.25 0.72 -20.81
N ARG A 654 35.84 0.57 -22.02
CA ARG A 654 36.55 -0.66 -22.45
C ARG A 654 37.75 -1.05 -21.57
N THR A 655 38.34 -0.15 -20.78
CA THR A 655 39.44 -0.51 -19.85
C THR A 655 38.96 -0.88 -18.45
N LEU A 656 37.69 -0.61 -18.14
CA LEU A 656 37.01 -1.03 -16.91
C LEU A 656 36.39 -2.43 -17.11
N VAL A 657 35.79 -2.66 -18.29
CA VAL A 657 35.16 -3.93 -18.68
C VAL A 657 36.16 -4.80 -19.45
N LYS A 658 36.70 -5.84 -18.80
CA LYS A 658 37.77 -6.70 -19.31
C LYS A 658 37.29 -8.13 -19.53
N ASP A 659 37.89 -8.84 -20.47
CA ASP A 659 37.74 -10.30 -20.58
C ASP A 659 38.65 -11.05 -19.58
N ALA A 660 38.49 -12.37 -19.51
CA ALA A 660 39.30 -13.24 -18.65
C ALA A 660 40.80 -13.29 -19.01
N ALA A 661 41.23 -12.68 -20.12
CA ALA A 661 42.63 -12.49 -20.51
C ALA A 661 43.14 -11.06 -20.24
N GLY A 662 42.29 -10.16 -19.71
CA GLY A 662 42.58 -8.76 -19.46
C GLY A 662 42.49 -7.86 -20.69
N ALA A 663 41.91 -8.34 -21.79
CA ALA A 663 41.73 -7.56 -23.02
C ALA A 663 40.51 -6.62 -22.94
N PRO A 664 40.53 -5.46 -23.63
CA PRO A 664 39.42 -4.50 -23.59
C PRO A 664 38.17 -5.00 -24.33
N VAL A 665 36.99 -4.90 -23.71
CA VAL A 665 35.74 -5.45 -24.27
C VAL A 665 34.92 -4.34 -24.92
N ASP A 666 34.89 -4.37 -26.26
CA ASP A 666 34.41 -3.33 -27.16
C ASP A 666 32.93 -2.88 -27.00
N LEU A 667 32.64 -1.91 -26.10
CA LEU A 667 31.26 -1.39 -25.91
C LEU A 667 30.62 -0.91 -27.24
N PRO A 668 29.44 -1.43 -27.62
CA PRO A 668 28.75 -1.10 -28.87
C PRO A 668 27.78 0.09 -28.71
N LEU A 669 28.32 1.26 -28.36
CA LEU A 669 27.54 2.49 -28.21
C LEU A 669 27.19 3.13 -29.57
N VAL A 670 26.01 3.74 -29.65
CA VAL A 670 25.53 4.53 -30.79
C VAL A 670 25.91 5.98 -30.54
N GLY A 671 26.73 6.58 -31.41
CA GLY A 671 26.96 8.02 -31.37
C GLY A 671 25.66 8.75 -31.73
N LEU A 672 25.23 9.67 -30.88
CA LEU A 672 24.12 10.58 -31.18
C LEU A 672 24.52 11.59 -32.26
N ASN A 673 23.56 12.31 -32.82
CA ASN A 673 23.86 13.33 -33.83
C ASN A 673 24.21 14.66 -33.14
N ALA A 674 24.64 15.66 -33.92
CA ALA A 674 24.94 16.99 -33.42
C ALA A 674 24.15 17.97 -34.29
N ASP A 675 22.95 18.27 -33.82
CA ASP A 675 21.91 18.96 -34.55
C ASP A 675 21.95 20.49 -34.33
N PRO A 676 21.19 21.29 -35.11
CA PRO A 676 21.46 22.72 -35.25
C PRO A 676 21.37 23.57 -33.96
N CYS A 677 20.79 23.01 -32.89
CA CYS A 677 20.59 23.68 -31.61
C CYS A 677 21.33 23.02 -30.45
N ASP A 678 22.16 22.01 -30.71
CA ASP A 678 22.79 21.23 -29.66
C ASP A 678 23.94 22.00 -29.02
N GLY A 679 23.95 22.01 -27.70
CA GLY A 679 24.77 22.90 -26.89
C GLY A 679 24.43 24.38 -27.04
N PHE A 680 23.31 24.77 -27.65
CA PHE A 680 22.82 26.16 -27.64
C PHE A 680 21.70 26.33 -26.61
N GLN A 681 21.65 27.51 -25.97
CA GLN A 681 20.57 27.85 -25.04
C GLN A 681 19.22 27.86 -25.75
N ALA A 682 18.19 27.33 -25.08
CA ALA A 682 16.82 27.25 -25.57
C ALA A 682 16.33 28.58 -26.18
N GLY A 683 15.87 28.53 -27.44
CA GLY A 683 15.41 29.71 -28.20
C GLY A 683 16.51 30.56 -28.85
N HIS A 684 17.79 30.32 -28.58
CA HIS A 684 18.95 31.03 -29.16
C HIS A 684 19.71 30.22 -30.23
N CYS A 685 19.06 29.19 -30.77
CA CYS A 685 19.62 28.28 -31.77
C CYS A 685 20.24 29.02 -32.98
N GLY A 686 21.50 28.71 -33.29
CA GLY A 686 22.25 29.32 -34.38
C GLY A 686 22.96 30.65 -34.05
N ASP A 687 22.85 31.19 -32.82
CA ASP A 687 23.67 32.32 -32.35
C ASP A 687 24.91 31.80 -31.58
N PRO A 688 26.14 31.93 -32.12
CA PRO A 688 27.35 31.43 -31.46
C PRO A 688 27.65 32.05 -30.09
N ALA A 689 27.03 33.19 -29.74
CA ALA A 689 27.19 33.83 -28.43
C ALA A 689 26.44 33.10 -27.30
N PHE A 690 25.52 32.19 -27.62
CA PHE A 690 24.66 31.47 -26.67
C PHE A 690 24.93 29.95 -26.65
N ARG A 691 26.09 29.52 -27.15
CA ARG A 691 26.54 28.12 -27.08
C ARG A 691 27.25 27.84 -25.74
N ASP A 692 26.94 26.74 -25.07
CA ASP A 692 27.39 26.42 -23.70
C ASP A 692 28.83 25.88 -23.65
N PHE A 693 29.78 26.74 -24.01
CA PHE A 693 31.21 26.43 -23.92
C PHE A 693 31.72 26.61 -22.47
N GLY A 694 31.45 25.60 -21.63
CA GLY A 694 32.17 25.40 -20.37
C GLY A 694 33.68 25.18 -20.57
N SER A 695 34.44 25.13 -19.47
CA SER A 695 35.90 24.87 -19.53
C SER A 695 36.21 23.56 -20.27
N HIS A 696 37.20 23.58 -21.17
CA HIS A 696 37.62 22.46 -22.04
C HIS A 696 37.29 21.06 -21.47
N PRO A 697 36.23 20.38 -21.94
CA PRO A 697 35.82 19.12 -21.36
C PRO A 697 36.82 18.00 -21.66
N VAL A 698 36.97 17.06 -20.73
CA VAL A 698 37.98 15.99 -20.81
C VAL A 698 37.82 15.09 -22.05
N PHE A 699 36.64 15.09 -22.68
CA PHE A 699 36.31 14.30 -23.88
C PHE A 699 36.20 15.09 -25.19
N ALA A 700 36.61 16.37 -25.22
CA ALA A 700 36.47 17.32 -26.34
C ALA A 700 37.11 16.92 -27.71
N ALA A 701 37.69 15.72 -27.83
CA ALA A 701 38.16 15.17 -29.10
C ALA A 701 37.03 14.62 -29.99
N THR A 702 35.86 14.37 -29.40
CA THR A 702 34.57 14.09 -30.07
C THR A 702 33.46 14.86 -29.35
N PRO A 703 32.29 15.09 -29.96
CA PRO A 703 31.16 15.76 -29.30
C PRO A 703 30.86 15.18 -27.91
N THR A 704 30.68 16.05 -26.92
CA THR A 704 30.28 15.65 -25.56
C THR A 704 28.76 15.53 -25.45
N LEU A 705 28.23 15.09 -24.28
CA LEU A 705 26.79 14.97 -24.09
C LEU A 705 26.05 16.31 -24.33
N ASN A 706 26.63 17.42 -23.88
CA ASN A 706 26.10 18.77 -24.08
C ASN A 706 26.28 19.28 -25.53
N ASP A 707 27.14 18.67 -26.36
CA ASP A 707 27.27 19.00 -27.80
C ASP A 707 26.26 18.22 -28.68
N VAL A 708 25.53 17.25 -28.13
CA VAL A 708 24.63 16.31 -28.84
C VAL A 708 23.22 16.23 -28.23
N LEU A 709 22.85 17.22 -27.43
CA LEU A 709 21.52 17.38 -26.85
C LEU A 709 21.15 18.87 -26.77
N THR A 710 19.86 19.15 -26.77
CA THR A 710 19.27 20.46 -26.41
C THR A 710 19.08 20.60 -24.89
N ASP A 711 18.99 21.84 -24.38
CA ASP A 711 18.62 22.12 -22.97
C ASP A 711 17.36 21.33 -22.56
N GLU A 712 16.38 21.22 -23.45
CA GLU A 712 15.13 20.47 -23.27
C GLU A 712 15.33 18.94 -23.12
N GLN A 713 16.28 18.35 -23.83
CA GLN A 713 16.63 16.92 -23.71
C GLN A 713 17.52 16.65 -22.49
N GLU A 714 18.50 17.51 -22.20
CA GLU A 714 19.30 17.45 -20.95
C GLU A 714 18.37 17.46 -19.72
N ALA A 715 17.33 18.30 -19.75
CA ALA A 715 16.35 18.39 -18.68
C ALA A 715 15.48 17.12 -18.50
N LEU A 716 15.51 16.15 -19.42
CA LEU A 716 14.93 14.81 -19.24
C LEU A 716 15.87 13.85 -18.50
N LEU A 717 17.18 14.14 -18.46
CA LEU A 717 18.18 13.41 -17.68
C LEU A 717 18.30 13.93 -16.23
N GLY A 718 17.53 14.97 -15.86
CA GLY A 718 17.59 15.61 -14.55
C GLY A 718 18.82 16.50 -14.36
N CYS A 719 19.52 16.86 -15.44
CA CYS A 719 20.70 17.70 -15.43
C CYS A 719 20.56 18.85 -16.45
N GLY A 720 21.64 19.59 -16.68
CA GLY A 720 21.64 20.69 -17.66
C GLY A 720 21.08 22.01 -17.13
N ARG A 721 21.02 22.98 -18.03
CA ARG A 721 20.77 24.41 -17.72
C ARG A 721 19.50 24.66 -16.92
N PHE A 722 18.40 23.97 -17.24
CA PHE A 722 17.11 24.15 -16.56
C PHE A 722 17.10 23.63 -15.12
N TRP A 723 17.99 22.69 -14.79
CA TRP A 723 18.21 22.15 -13.44
C TRP A 723 19.34 22.88 -12.69
N GLY A 724 20.01 23.86 -13.32
CA GLY A 724 21.10 24.62 -12.71
C GLY A 724 22.36 23.79 -12.50
N THR A 725 22.62 22.85 -13.41
CA THR A 725 23.67 21.81 -13.36
C THR A 725 24.30 21.65 -14.74
N ASP A 726 25.47 21.02 -14.81
CA ASP A 726 26.15 20.66 -16.06
C ASP A 726 26.18 19.14 -16.21
N CYS A 727 25.60 18.58 -17.28
CA CYS A 727 25.50 17.12 -17.44
C CYS A 727 26.86 16.41 -17.53
N GLU A 728 27.96 17.09 -17.90
CA GLU A 728 29.31 16.51 -17.84
C GLU A 728 29.96 16.64 -16.45
N ALA A 729 29.79 17.80 -15.81
CA ALA A 729 30.50 18.11 -14.56
C ALA A 729 29.81 17.53 -13.32
N ASP A 730 28.46 17.55 -13.32
CA ASP A 730 27.61 17.14 -12.20
C ASP A 730 26.93 15.79 -12.44
N GLY A 731 26.83 15.36 -13.71
CA GLY A 731 26.19 14.11 -14.12
C GLY A 731 24.66 14.20 -14.18
N MET A 732 24.02 13.06 -14.46
CA MET A 732 22.56 12.91 -14.49
C MET A 732 21.99 12.61 -13.09
N ASP A 733 20.81 13.14 -12.77
CA ASP A 733 20.17 12.96 -11.47
C ASP A 733 18.92 12.06 -11.58
N LEU A 734 19.05 10.79 -11.22
CA LEU A 734 17.95 9.81 -11.35
C LEU A 734 16.71 10.15 -10.52
N THR A 735 16.84 10.94 -9.45
CA THR A 735 15.69 11.49 -8.71
C THR A 735 14.81 12.37 -9.58
N ASN A 736 15.38 13.02 -10.59
CA ASN A 736 14.77 14.09 -11.38
C ASN A 736 14.70 13.76 -12.88
N ALA A 737 15.28 12.64 -13.31
CA ALA A 737 15.24 12.14 -14.69
C ALA A 737 13.90 11.47 -15.06
N GLU A 738 13.62 11.38 -16.35
CA GLU A 738 12.41 10.81 -16.94
C GLU A 738 12.58 9.32 -17.27
N ALA A 739 12.06 8.43 -16.42
CA ALA A 739 12.15 6.98 -16.65
C ALA A 739 11.59 6.55 -18.02
N SER A 740 10.41 7.09 -18.40
CA SER A 740 9.75 6.82 -19.68
C SER A 740 10.59 7.12 -20.93
N VAL A 741 11.66 7.90 -20.78
CA VAL A 741 12.62 8.26 -21.83
C VAL A 741 13.95 7.51 -21.66
N LEU A 742 14.44 7.37 -20.42
CA LEU A 742 15.70 6.66 -20.13
C LEU A 742 15.65 5.15 -20.42
N ILE A 743 14.50 4.49 -20.24
CA ILE A 743 14.41 3.01 -20.36
C ILE A 743 13.57 2.53 -21.55
N GLN A 744 13.12 3.41 -22.44
CA GLN A 744 12.24 3.06 -23.57
C GLN A 744 12.82 2.03 -24.55
N SER A 745 14.14 1.89 -24.60
CA SER A 745 14.85 0.88 -25.41
C SER A 745 15.32 -0.34 -24.61
N PHE A 746 14.97 -0.46 -23.34
CA PHE A 746 15.39 -1.59 -22.52
C PHE A 746 14.67 -2.87 -22.94
N VAL A 747 15.43 -3.89 -23.35
CA VAL A 747 14.93 -5.27 -23.40
C VAL A 747 14.37 -5.66 -22.02
N GLY A 748 13.12 -6.11 -21.98
CA GLY A 748 12.36 -6.37 -20.75
C GLY A 748 11.26 -5.36 -20.45
N ALA A 749 11.30 -4.15 -21.06
CA ALA A 749 10.22 -3.17 -20.93
C ALA A 749 8.88 -3.70 -21.48
N ALA A 750 7.77 -3.25 -20.88
CA ALA A 750 6.47 -3.88 -21.05
C ALA A 750 5.80 -3.58 -22.42
N GLY A 751 5.79 -4.57 -23.32
CA GLY A 751 4.83 -4.64 -24.43
C GLY A 751 5.26 -5.57 -25.59
N GLY A 752 4.29 -5.96 -26.41
CA GLY A 752 4.50 -6.76 -27.63
C GLY A 752 4.51 -8.28 -27.44
N TYR A 753 5.44 -8.83 -26.64
CA TYR A 753 5.72 -10.27 -26.62
C TYR A 753 5.94 -10.86 -25.22
N ARG A 754 5.93 -12.20 -25.14
CA ARG A 754 6.33 -12.94 -23.92
C ARG A 754 7.81 -12.67 -23.66
N THR A 755 8.10 -11.94 -22.58
CA THR A 755 9.41 -11.34 -22.24
C THR A 755 10.59 -12.32 -22.25
N PHE A 756 10.35 -13.60 -21.99
CA PHE A 756 11.38 -14.64 -21.91
C PHE A 756 11.90 -15.14 -23.28
N GLU A 757 11.19 -14.93 -24.38
CA GLU A 757 11.64 -15.31 -25.74
C GLU A 757 12.49 -14.21 -26.40
N TRP A 758 12.71 -13.10 -25.70
CA TRP A 758 13.18 -11.84 -26.25
C TRP A 758 14.66 -11.60 -26.00
N ASN A 759 15.43 -11.36 -27.07
CA ASN A 759 16.87 -11.06 -27.02
C ASN A 759 17.31 -10.33 -28.30
N MET A 760 18.42 -9.59 -28.23
CA MET A 760 18.98 -8.83 -29.35
C MET A 760 19.72 -9.73 -30.39
N ARG A 761 19.25 -10.95 -30.60
CA ARG A 761 19.65 -11.85 -31.70
C ARG A 761 18.49 -12.61 -32.34
N ASN A 762 17.25 -12.50 -31.84
CA ASN A 762 16.12 -13.28 -32.36
C ASN A 762 15.51 -12.68 -33.66
N GLY A 763 15.85 -11.44 -34.00
CA GLY A 763 15.41 -10.75 -35.22
C GLY A 763 14.05 -10.05 -35.12
N LEU A 764 13.44 -10.01 -33.93
CA LEU A 764 12.28 -9.16 -33.66
C LEU A 764 12.71 -7.68 -33.60
N ALA A 765 11.80 -6.75 -33.85
CA ALA A 765 12.07 -5.31 -33.72
C ALA A 765 12.32 -4.96 -32.24
N GLN A 766 13.45 -4.32 -31.95
CA GLN A 766 13.88 -3.96 -30.59
C GLN A 766 13.14 -2.70 -30.07
N PRO A 767 13.10 -2.42 -28.75
CA PRO A 767 12.25 -1.38 -28.20
C PRO A 767 12.81 0.00 -28.56
N GLY A 768 11.94 0.94 -28.92
CA GLY A 768 12.36 2.22 -29.49
C GLY A 768 12.98 2.13 -30.89
N THR A 769 12.82 1.02 -31.62
CA THR A 769 13.18 0.92 -33.05
C THR A 769 11.97 0.99 -33.97
N ILE A 770 12.20 1.41 -35.22
CA ILE A 770 11.16 1.47 -36.27
C ILE A 770 10.72 0.05 -36.63
N GLY A 771 9.42 -0.22 -36.52
CA GLY A 771 8.82 -1.54 -36.74
C GLY A 771 8.57 -2.34 -35.46
N PHE A 772 8.88 -1.79 -34.30
CA PHE A 772 8.29 -2.23 -33.03
C PHE A 772 6.84 -1.71 -32.99
N ASP A 773 5.86 -2.60 -32.73
CA ASP A 773 4.41 -2.29 -32.77
C ASP A 773 3.96 -1.45 -31.55
N GLN A 774 4.57 -0.29 -31.35
CA GLN A 774 4.28 0.67 -30.28
C GLN A 774 4.50 2.12 -30.72
N GLY A 775 3.63 3.01 -30.26
CA GLY A 775 3.83 4.46 -30.23
C GLY A 775 5.00 4.91 -29.34
N PRO A 776 5.27 6.22 -29.25
CA PRO A 776 6.36 6.76 -28.44
C PRO A 776 6.12 6.53 -26.95
N VAL A 777 7.11 5.90 -26.28
CA VAL A 777 7.04 5.54 -24.85
C VAL A 777 7.24 6.77 -23.96
N GLY A 778 8.15 7.68 -24.36
CA GLY A 778 8.43 8.95 -23.69
C GLY A 778 7.28 9.96 -23.81
N THR A 779 6.21 9.75 -23.05
CA THR A 779 4.96 10.52 -23.09
C THR A 779 4.55 11.03 -21.71
N ARG A 780 3.74 12.10 -21.69
CA ARG A 780 3.13 12.64 -20.47
C ARG A 780 1.75 13.20 -20.75
N PHE A 781 0.81 13.03 -19.82
CA PHE A 781 -0.46 13.76 -19.86
C PHE A 781 -0.30 15.18 -19.28
N VAL A 782 -0.72 16.18 -20.05
CA VAL A 782 -0.79 17.59 -19.63
C VAL A 782 -2.26 18.02 -19.71
N PRO A 783 -2.92 18.43 -18.61
CA PRO A 783 -4.38 18.64 -18.56
C PRO A 783 -4.99 19.48 -19.70
N GLU A 784 -4.29 20.50 -20.18
CA GLU A 784 -4.76 21.41 -21.24
C GLU A 784 -4.31 21.01 -22.67
N ARG A 785 -3.34 20.09 -22.80
CA ARG A 785 -2.76 19.66 -24.09
C ARG A 785 -3.05 18.18 -24.42
N GLY A 786 -3.62 17.43 -23.48
CA GLY A 786 -3.77 15.97 -23.59
C GLY A 786 -2.44 15.25 -23.39
N VAL A 787 -2.30 14.03 -23.93
CA VAL A 787 -0.99 13.37 -23.96
C VAL A 787 -0.10 14.06 -24.99
N VAL A 788 1.05 14.53 -24.53
CA VAL A 788 2.16 15.03 -25.34
C VAL A 788 3.28 13.99 -25.36
N VAL A 789 4.02 13.95 -26.47
CA VAL A 789 5.30 13.25 -26.55
C VAL A 789 6.39 14.21 -26.10
N LEU A 790 7.39 13.73 -25.38
CA LEU A 790 8.44 14.55 -24.78
C LEU A 790 9.54 14.92 -25.80
N PRO A 791 10.34 15.99 -25.55
CA PRO A 791 11.52 16.33 -26.34
C PRO A 791 12.43 15.12 -26.59
N GLY A 792 12.93 14.96 -27.81
CA GLY A 792 13.80 13.85 -28.19
C GLY A 792 13.13 12.46 -28.25
N ALA A 793 11.84 12.35 -27.90
CA ALA A 793 11.07 11.11 -27.96
C ALA A 793 10.07 11.07 -29.13
N ARG A 794 9.80 12.20 -29.79
CA ARG A 794 9.00 12.26 -31.03
C ARG A 794 9.74 11.59 -32.18
N ARG A 795 9.01 10.80 -32.98
CA ARG A 795 9.52 10.21 -34.22
C ARG A 795 9.41 11.23 -35.36
N PRO A 796 10.21 11.16 -36.43
CA PRO A 796 10.08 12.02 -37.62
C PRO A 796 8.70 12.01 -38.31
N ILE A 797 7.85 11.04 -37.98
CA ILE A 797 6.48 10.88 -38.49
C ILE A 797 5.38 11.36 -37.51
N ASP A 798 5.74 11.76 -36.29
CA ASP A 798 4.77 12.17 -35.26
C ASP A 798 4.41 13.66 -35.38
N ASP A 799 3.15 14.00 -35.12
CA ASP A 799 2.65 15.37 -35.18
C ASP A 799 3.46 16.31 -34.26
N GLY A 800 4.10 17.31 -34.86
CA GLY A 800 4.87 18.31 -34.14
C GLY A 800 6.32 17.91 -33.81
N TYR A 801 6.89 16.88 -34.44
CA TYR A 801 8.33 16.65 -34.48
C TYR A 801 9.08 17.87 -35.04
N HIS A 802 10.20 18.24 -34.43
CA HIS A 802 11.09 19.29 -34.92
C HIS A 802 12.54 19.05 -34.49
N PRO A 803 13.53 18.90 -35.41
CA PRO A 803 14.92 18.54 -35.06
C PRO A 803 15.55 19.38 -33.96
N ASN A 804 15.33 20.70 -34.00
CA ASN A 804 15.75 21.67 -32.98
C ASN A 804 15.30 21.39 -31.52
N VAL A 805 14.49 20.35 -31.27
CA VAL A 805 13.97 19.93 -29.94
C VAL A 805 13.90 18.39 -29.84
N ASP A 806 14.03 17.66 -30.95
CA ASP A 806 13.85 16.20 -31.01
C ASP A 806 15.07 15.41 -31.53
N GLY A 807 16.13 16.13 -31.93
CA GLY A 807 17.26 15.57 -32.65
C GLY A 807 16.87 15.06 -34.05
N CYS A 808 17.84 14.46 -34.73
CA CYS A 808 17.68 13.78 -36.01
C CYS A 808 18.03 12.30 -35.85
N THR A 809 17.17 11.39 -36.33
CA THR A 809 17.45 9.95 -36.33
C THR A 809 18.20 9.49 -37.59
N GLY A 810 18.15 10.29 -38.66
CA GLY A 810 18.91 10.08 -39.88
C GLY A 810 18.77 11.22 -40.91
N PRO A 811 19.51 11.15 -42.02
CA PRO A 811 19.60 12.23 -43.00
C PRO A 811 18.35 12.42 -43.88
N GLY A 812 17.33 11.57 -43.73
CA GLY A 812 16.06 11.65 -44.46
C GLY A 812 14.94 12.41 -43.72
N ASP A 813 15.12 12.66 -42.42
CA ASP A 813 14.02 13.00 -41.51
C ASP A 813 13.47 14.41 -41.71
N HIS A 814 14.36 15.37 -42.00
CA HIS A 814 14.04 16.77 -42.21
C HIS A 814 15.17 17.45 -43.02
N PRO A 815 14.94 18.53 -43.78
CA PRO A 815 16.00 19.24 -44.52
C PRO A 815 17.15 19.78 -43.65
N LEU A 816 16.94 19.94 -42.34
CA LEU A 816 18.00 20.29 -41.39
C LEU A 816 18.91 19.10 -41.03
N CYS A 817 18.38 17.87 -41.07
CA CYS A 817 19.10 16.65 -40.73
C CYS A 817 20.11 16.20 -41.81
N GLY A 818 20.35 16.97 -42.88
CA GLY A 818 21.16 16.53 -44.03
C GLY A 818 22.62 16.18 -43.73
N GLY A 819 23.13 16.52 -42.54
CA GLY A 819 24.44 16.09 -42.03
C GLY A 819 24.40 14.94 -41.02
N ALA A 820 23.21 14.54 -40.57
CA ALA A 820 23.01 13.51 -39.54
C ALA A 820 23.39 12.11 -40.04
N THR A 821 23.86 11.28 -39.11
CA THR A 821 24.09 9.86 -39.32
C THR A 821 22.85 9.06 -38.94
N GLN A 822 22.68 7.88 -39.52
CA GLN A 822 21.53 7.02 -39.22
C GLN A 822 21.74 6.33 -37.87
N LEU A 823 20.94 6.70 -36.86
CA LEU A 823 20.89 6.04 -35.56
C LEU A 823 20.31 4.63 -35.72
N ALA A 824 21.13 3.61 -35.50
CA ALA A 824 20.76 2.21 -35.70
C ALA A 824 21.55 1.27 -34.78
N ILE A 825 20.98 0.09 -34.48
CA ILE A 825 21.66 -0.95 -33.69
C ILE A 825 22.95 -1.40 -34.42
N PRO A 826 24.14 -1.31 -33.80
CA PRO A 826 25.40 -1.30 -34.53
C PRO A 826 25.80 -2.63 -35.19
N ALA A 827 26.29 -2.53 -36.43
CA ALA A 827 26.77 -3.63 -37.28
C ALA A 827 28.31 -3.75 -37.31
N THR A 828 28.81 -4.92 -37.70
CA THR A 828 30.17 -5.41 -37.34
C THR A 828 31.37 -4.72 -38.09
N ASP A 829 32.71 -4.90 -37.95
CA ASP A 829 33.70 -5.70 -37.16
C ASP A 829 34.96 -4.88 -36.66
N ARG A 830 35.81 -5.45 -35.77
CA ARG A 830 37.20 -5.08 -35.37
C ARG A 830 37.55 -3.67 -34.81
N ALA A 831 36.60 -2.87 -34.31
CA ALA A 831 36.92 -1.56 -33.67
C ALA A 831 35.90 -1.12 -32.58
N GLY A 832 35.08 -2.05 -32.10
CA GLY A 832 33.85 -1.84 -31.33
C GLY A 832 32.83 -2.98 -31.53
N ARG A 833 33.30 -4.16 -31.98
CA ARG A 833 32.64 -4.86 -33.11
C ARG A 833 33.16 -6.32 -33.39
N PRO A 834 32.33 -7.40 -33.36
CA PRO A 834 32.57 -8.65 -34.13
C PRO A 834 31.45 -9.10 -35.13
N LEU A 835 31.79 -9.46 -36.39
CA LEU A 835 30.97 -10.19 -37.41
C LEU A 835 31.92 -11.10 -38.23
N ALA A 836 31.51 -12.22 -38.83
CA ALA A 836 30.18 -12.85 -38.87
C ALA A 836 30.10 -14.06 -37.93
N GLY A 837 28.94 -14.23 -37.27
CA GLY A 837 28.69 -15.30 -36.30
C GLY A 837 28.13 -14.80 -34.96
N GLY A 838 28.38 -13.55 -34.57
CA GLY A 838 27.82 -13.01 -33.34
C GLY A 838 28.15 -11.55 -32.99
N GLY A 839 27.45 -10.62 -33.64
CA GLY A 839 27.15 -9.29 -33.11
C GLY A 839 25.70 -8.98 -33.50
N PHE A 840 24.83 -8.68 -32.53
CA PHE A 840 23.38 -8.36 -32.59
C PHE A 840 22.45 -9.09 -33.59
N GLY A 841 22.88 -10.19 -34.19
CA GLY A 841 22.05 -11.08 -35.02
C GLY A 841 21.28 -10.33 -36.12
N PRO A 842 20.02 -10.70 -36.41
CA PRO A 842 19.18 -10.02 -37.42
C PRO A 842 18.57 -8.69 -36.94
N SER A 843 18.73 -8.31 -35.68
CA SER A 843 18.36 -6.98 -35.16
C SER A 843 19.41 -5.89 -35.45
N THR A 844 20.60 -6.31 -35.89
CA THR A 844 21.63 -5.43 -36.48
C THR A 844 21.06 -4.55 -37.57
N GLY A 845 21.27 -3.22 -37.48
CA GLY A 845 20.81 -2.26 -38.49
C GLY A 845 19.33 -1.90 -38.41
N GLN A 846 18.59 -2.35 -37.38
CA GLN A 846 17.29 -1.75 -37.05
C GLN A 846 17.50 -0.29 -36.63
N LEU A 847 16.66 0.60 -37.15
CA LEU A 847 16.77 2.05 -36.97
C LEU A 847 16.07 2.47 -35.68
N PHE A 848 16.67 3.36 -34.89
CA PHE A 848 15.97 3.96 -33.74
C PHE A 848 14.87 4.91 -34.23
N SER A 849 13.75 4.96 -33.51
CA SER A 849 12.58 5.75 -33.91
C SER A 849 12.64 7.21 -33.46
N SER A 850 13.46 7.52 -32.45
CA SER A 850 13.74 8.86 -31.92
C SER A 850 15.15 8.88 -31.31
N GLU A 851 15.74 10.06 -31.10
CA GLU A 851 17.12 10.17 -30.59
C GLU A 851 17.24 9.62 -29.16
N MET A 852 16.29 9.93 -28.28
CA MET A 852 16.34 9.46 -26.89
C MET A 852 16.12 7.94 -26.77
N ALA A 853 15.68 7.25 -27.83
CA ALA A 853 15.71 5.80 -27.89
C ALA A 853 17.15 5.27 -28.09
N ALA A 854 17.96 5.93 -28.93
CA ALA A 854 19.39 5.61 -29.05
C ALA A 854 20.15 5.92 -27.74
N LEU A 855 19.83 7.02 -27.05
CA LEU A 855 20.36 7.32 -25.71
C LEU A 855 19.94 6.25 -24.68
N SER A 856 18.67 5.81 -24.70
CA SER A 856 18.17 4.73 -23.84
C SER A 856 18.89 3.39 -24.09
N PHE A 857 19.19 3.08 -25.36
CA PHE A 857 20.01 1.93 -25.72
C PHE A 857 21.45 2.04 -25.18
N ASN A 858 22.09 3.22 -25.30
CA ASN A 858 23.40 3.46 -24.71
C ASN A 858 23.37 3.29 -23.18
N PHE A 859 22.32 3.75 -22.50
CA PHE A 859 22.13 3.54 -21.06
C PHE A 859 22.02 2.04 -20.71
N GLN A 860 21.26 1.25 -21.47
CA GLN A 860 21.20 -0.21 -21.28
C GLN A 860 22.57 -0.87 -21.52
N VAL A 861 23.29 -0.51 -22.57
CA VAL A 861 24.62 -1.08 -22.89
C VAL A 861 25.64 -0.76 -21.78
N ILE A 862 25.63 0.46 -21.24
CA ILE A 862 26.52 0.89 -20.15
C ILE A 862 26.16 0.21 -18.83
N ALA A 863 24.90 0.21 -18.43
CA ALA A 863 24.47 -0.44 -17.19
C ALA A 863 24.68 -1.97 -17.23
N ALA A 864 24.43 -2.61 -18.38
CA ALA A 864 24.76 -4.02 -18.56
C ALA A 864 26.27 -4.29 -18.48
N ALA A 865 27.10 -3.47 -19.12
CA ALA A 865 28.56 -3.62 -19.08
C ALA A 865 29.17 -3.33 -17.68
N LEU A 866 28.50 -2.53 -16.86
CA LEU A 866 28.84 -2.21 -15.47
C LEU A 866 28.03 -3.07 -14.46
N SER A 867 27.66 -4.29 -14.84
CA SER A 867 26.98 -5.24 -13.94
C SER A 867 27.97 -6.22 -13.33
N SER A 868 28.53 -5.87 -12.19
CA SER A 868 29.22 -6.78 -11.27
C SER A 868 28.30 -7.18 -10.10
N PRO A 869 28.45 -8.40 -9.54
CA PRO A 869 27.86 -8.76 -8.25
C PRO A 869 28.70 -8.16 -7.10
N PRO A 870 28.15 -7.95 -5.90
CA PRO A 870 28.90 -7.39 -4.77
C PRO A 870 30.12 -8.21 -4.30
N ASP A 871 30.16 -9.51 -4.61
CA ASP A 871 31.17 -10.47 -4.11
C ASP A 871 32.38 -10.63 -5.05
N ALA A 872 33.03 -9.54 -5.48
CA ALA A 872 34.24 -9.59 -6.33
C ALA A 872 35.41 -10.41 -5.73
N ASN A 873 35.37 -10.70 -4.42
CA ASN A 873 36.35 -11.52 -3.69
C ASN A 873 36.00 -13.03 -3.61
N ASN A 874 35.19 -13.57 -4.53
CA ASN A 874 35.27 -14.95 -5.09
C ASN A 874 35.63 -16.14 -4.14
N ASP A 875 35.06 -16.25 -2.94
CA ASP A 875 35.42 -17.31 -1.97
C ASP A 875 34.30 -18.32 -1.63
N LEU A 876 33.10 -18.23 -2.26
CA LEU A 876 31.98 -19.15 -1.96
C LEU A 876 31.27 -19.82 -3.15
N VAL A 877 31.20 -19.25 -4.37
CA VAL A 877 30.66 -19.97 -5.54
C VAL A 877 31.29 -19.55 -6.89
N PRO A 878 32.42 -20.15 -7.31
CA PRO A 878 33.03 -19.89 -8.63
C PRO A 878 32.14 -20.27 -9.84
N ASP A 879 31.19 -21.19 -9.64
CA ASP A 879 30.22 -21.66 -10.67
C ASP A 879 28.76 -21.32 -10.29
N GLY A 880 28.54 -20.25 -9.50
CA GLY A 880 27.23 -19.94 -8.91
C GLY A 880 26.21 -19.32 -9.87
N PRO A 881 24.90 -19.35 -9.55
CA PRO A 881 23.86 -18.64 -10.32
C PRO A 881 24.00 -17.10 -10.26
N SER A 882 24.84 -16.58 -9.38
CA SER A 882 25.28 -15.17 -9.32
C SER A 882 26.20 -14.81 -10.50
N ALA A 883 27.12 -15.70 -10.90
CA ALA A 883 28.03 -15.48 -12.03
C ALA A 883 27.31 -15.38 -13.39
N LEU A 884 26.04 -15.80 -13.47
CA LEU A 884 25.18 -15.56 -14.64
C LEU A 884 24.58 -14.15 -14.68
N ARG A 885 24.67 -13.35 -13.61
CA ARG A 885 24.19 -11.94 -13.54
C ARG A 885 25.31 -10.92 -13.75
N GLU A 886 26.56 -11.38 -13.71
CA GLU A 886 27.77 -10.61 -14.00
C GLU A 886 28.01 -10.48 -15.50
N PHE A 887 28.57 -9.35 -15.94
CA PHE A 887 28.90 -9.14 -17.35
C PHE A 887 30.14 -9.94 -17.77
N ASP A 888 29.92 -11.11 -18.37
CA ASP A 888 30.98 -11.95 -18.96
C ASP A 888 31.62 -11.26 -20.18
N GLY A 889 32.72 -10.54 -19.92
CA GLY A 889 33.53 -9.90 -20.96
C GLY A 889 34.14 -10.86 -21.99
N SER A 890 34.15 -12.17 -21.73
CA SER A 890 34.67 -13.20 -22.66
C SER A 890 33.61 -13.80 -23.59
N ASP A 891 32.32 -13.74 -23.23
CA ASP A 891 31.17 -14.03 -24.12
C ASP A 891 30.13 -12.87 -24.08
N PRO A 892 30.52 -11.62 -24.42
CA PRO A 892 29.73 -10.41 -24.16
C PRO A 892 28.47 -10.29 -25.04
N TYR A 893 28.24 -11.25 -25.93
CA TYR A 893 27.02 -11.37 -26.75
C TYR A 893 26.33 -12.73 -26.54
N SER A 894 26.59 -13.44 -25.43
CA SER A 894 26.00 -14.75 -25.11
C SER A 894 24.47 -14.74 -25.18
N THR A 895 23.89 -15.82 -25.70
CA THR A 895 22.45 -16.09 -25.63
C THR A 895 22.15 -17.37 -24.85
N ARG A 896 22.97 -17.68 -23.85
CA ARG A 896 22.69 -18.76 -22.89
C ARG A 896 21.57 -18.28 -21.94
N PRO A 897 20.43 -18.99 -21.82
CA PRO A 897 19.28 -18.48 -21.07
C PRO A 897 19.62 -18.02 -19.65
N GLY A 898 19.44 -16.72 -19.40
CA GLY A 898 19.72 -16.11 -18.10
C GLY A 898 21.14 -15.58 -17.89
N GLN A 899 22.05 -15.71 -18.86
CA GLN A 899 23.37 -15.08 -18.77
C GLN A 899 23.28 -13.59 -19.13
N CYS A 900 23.87 -12.73 -18.29
CA CYS A 900 24.09 -11.33 -18.59
C CYS A 900 25.05 -11.17 -19.77
N SER A 901 24.61 -10.40 -20.77
CA SER A 901 25.39 -10.03 -21.97
C SER A 901 24.70 -8.85 -22.64
N TRP A 902 25.32 -8.23 -23.66
CA TRP A 902 24.61 -7.25 -24.49
C TRP A 902 23.49 -7.88 -25.33
N ALA A 903 23.49 -9.20 -25.54
CA ALA A 903 22.39 -9.87 -26.26
C ALA A 903 21.18 -10.16 -25.36
N GLN A 904 21.40 -10.34 -24.05
CA GLN A 904 20.34 -10.57 -23.04
C GLN A 904 20.52 -9.67 -21.79
N PRO A 905 20.52 -8.34 -21.94
CA PRO A 905 20.86 -7.41 -20.86
C PRO A 905 19.84 -7.41 -19.72
N GLN A 906 18.62 -7.91 -19.94
CA GLN A 906 17.59 -8.05 -18.90
C GLN A 906 17.97 -9.01 -17.75
N PHE A 907 19.06 -9.75 -17.87
CA PHE A 907 19.58 -10.64 -16.82
C PHE A 907 20.80 -10.08 -16.07
N CYS A 908 21.29 -8.91 -16.48
CA CYS A 908 22.40 -8.21 -15.85
C CYS A 908 21.98 -7.55 -14.54
N TYR A 909 22.82 -7.64 -13.50
CA TYR A 909 22.49 -7.18 -12.14
C TYR A 909 22.03 -5.72 -12.09
N SER A 910 22.72 -4.82 -12.77
CA SER A 910 22.38 -3.39 -12.79
C SER A 910 21.09 -3.09 -13.55
N ILE A 911 20.71 -3.92 -14.52
CA ILE A 911 19.45 -3.79 -15.27
C ILE A 911 18.27 -4.30 -14.43
N ASP A 912 18.43 -5.44 -13.74
CA ASP A 912 17.44 -5.97 -12.78
C ASP A 912 17.18 -4.95 -11.66
N ALA A 913 18.23 -4.38 -11.07
CA ALA A 913 18.12 -3.36 -10.04
C ALA A 913 17.46 -2.05 -10.53
N LEU A 914 17.71 -1.63 -11.78
CA LEU A 914 17.03 -0.48 -12.39
C LEU A 914 15.53 -0.77 -12.60
N PHE A 915 15.16 -1.94 -13.11
CA PHE A 915 13.75 -2.36 -13.22
C PHE A 915 13.07 -2.44 -11.84
N ASN A 916 13.76 -2.88 -10.79
CA ASN A 916 13.23 -2.90 -9.43
C ASN A 916 12.83 -1.49 -8.92
N VAL A 917 13.46 -0.41 -9.39
CA VAL A 917 13.10 0.99 -9.01
C VAL A 917 12.24 1.72 -10.05
N VAL A 918 11.67 0.98 -11.01
CA VAL A 918 10.72 1.44 -12.03
C VAL A 918 9.34 0.82 -11.80
N GLY A 919 8.29 1.53 -12.21
CA GLY A 919 6.92 1.02 -12.25
C GLY A 919 6.14 1.51 -13.46
N GLN A 920 5.09 0.76 -13.83
CA GLN A 920 4.21 1.09 -14.94
C GLN A 920 2.85 1.66 -14.47
N GLN A 921 2.54 2.90 -14.87
CA GLN A 921 1.20 3.48 -14.72
C GLN A 921 0.16 2.70 -15.53
N ARG A 922 -1.14 2.91 -15.26
CA ARG A 922 -2.20 2.31 -16.08
C ARG A 922 -2.14 2.77 -17.53
N ASN A 923 -2.56 1.92 -18.47
CA ASN A 923 -2.69 2.22 -19.91
C ASN A 923 -3.87 3.19 -20.25
N ALA A 924 -3.99 4.28 -19.52
CA ALA A 924 -5.04 5.28 -19.68
C ALA A 924 -4.49 6.64 -20.16
N VAL A 925 -5.29 7.38 -20.94
CA VAL A 925 -4.88 8.67 -21.53
C VAL A 925 -4.49 9.71 -20.47
N ARG A 926 -5.14 9.71 -19.29
CA ARG A 926 -4.76 10.59 -18.15
C ARG A 926 -3.40 10.21 -17.51
N ALA A 927 -2.94 8.98 -17.73
CA ALA A 927 -1.67 8.42 -17.24
C ALA A 927 -0.58 8.38 -18.34
N GLY A 928 -0.76 9.14 -19.44
CA GLY A 928 0.17 9.18 -20.58
C GLY A 928 -0.05 8.09 -21.63
N GLY A 929 -0.61 6.93 -21.27
CA GLY A 929 -0.80 5.80 -22.19
C GLY A 929 -1.87 6.04 -23.26
N ARG A 930 -1.55 5.77 -24.54
CA ARG A 930 -2.50 5.81 -25.67
C ARG A 930 -2.63 4.50 -26.46
N GLU A 931 -1.60 3.66 -26.48
CA GLU A 931 -1.51 2.51 -27.40
C GLU A 931 -1.47 1.16 -26.67
N GLY A 932 -2.40 0.96 -25.73
CA GLY A 932 -2.57 -0.30 -25.01
C GLY A 932 -1.59 -0.55 -23.85
N TYR A 933 -0.47 0.19 -23.79
CA TYR A 933 0.47 0.19 -22.66
C TYR A 933 0.42 1.50 -21.85
N GLY A 934 0.93 1.45 -20.62
CA GLY A 934 1.04 2.60 -19.71
C GLY A 934 2.46 3.16 -19.58
N ARG A 935 2.57 4.40 -19.13
CA ARG A 935 3.85 5.13 -18.94
C ARG A 935 4.72 4.45 -17.87
N GLN A 936 6.04 4.38 -18.11
CA GLN A 936 7.01 3.96 -17.10
C GLN A 936 7.48 5.18 -16.28
N ASP A 937 7.48 5.07 -14.95
CA ASP A 937 7.98 6.08 -14.01
C ASP A 937 8.98 5.46 -13.04
N TRP A 938 9.88 6.27 -12.46
CA TRP A 938 10.62 5.83 -11.28
C TRP A 938 9.67 5.73 -10.08
N VAL A 939 9.93 4.83 -9.13
CA VAL A 939 9.04 4.62 -7.97
C VAL A 939 8.87 5.85 -7.07
N TRP A 940 9.76 6.86 -7.16
CA TRP A 940 9.64 8.17 -6.49
C TRP A 940 8.87 9.24 -7.29
N HIS A 941 8.54 8.97 -8.54
CA HIS A 941 7.66 9.79 -9.41
C HIS A 941 6.23 9.24 -9.48
N GLY A 942 5.82 8.45 -8.49
CA GLY A 942 4.52 7.80 -8.43
C GLY A 942 4.11 7.43 -6.99
N GLY A 943 2.86 6.98 -6.85
CA GLY A 943 2.24 6.73 -5.55
C GLY A 943 1.75 8.02 -4.88
N GLY A 944 1.40 7.94 -3.60
CA GLY A 944 0.93 9.11 -2.86
C GLY A 944 0.78 8.93 -1.36
N GLU A 945 0.52 10.04 -0.69
CA GLU A 945 0.08 10.09 0.70
C GLU A 945 -1.46 10.13 0.72
N VAL A 946 -2.07 9.35 1.61
CA VAL A 946 -3.52 9.38 1.86
C VAL A 946 -3.82 9.58 3.34
N VAL A 947 -4.97 10.15 3.63
CA VAL A 947 -5.53 10.26 4.99
C VAL A 947 -6.88 9.54 5.01
N LEU A 948 -7.17 8.83 6.09
CA LEU A 948 -8.49 8.20 6.29
C LEU A 948 -9.45 9.26 6.85
N ARG A 949 -10.62 9.41 6.22
CA ARG A 949 -11.64 10.43 6.56
C ARG A 949 -13.02 9.81 6.72
N TYR A 950 -13.84 10.40 7.59
CA TYR A 950 -15.20 9.94 7.88
C TYR A 950 -16.23 10.97 7.38
N GLU A 951 -16.99 10.63 6.34
CA GLU A 951 -17.91 11.58 5.69
C GLU A 951 -19.20 11.78 6.50
N LYS A 952 -19.62 13.04 6.71
CA LYS A 952 -20.94 13.31 7.31
C LYS A 952 -22.05 13.15 6.26
N ARG A 953 -23.01 12.28 6.54
CA ARG A 953 -24.08 11.83 5.62
C ARG A 953 -25.47 12.00 6.24
N ASN A 954 -26.48 12.10 5.38
CA ASN A 954 -27.88 11.99 5.77
C ASN A 954 -28.42 10.61 5.38
N VAL A 955 -29.18 9.98 6.28
CA VAL A 955 -29.81 8.67 6.07
C VAL A 955 -31.31 8.76 6.36
N LEU A 956 -32.10 8.88 5.30
CA LEU A 956 -33.55 8.87 5.36
C LEU A 956 -34.07 7.43 5.33
N GLY A 957 -34.52 6.95 6.50
CA GLY A 957 -35.06 5.62 6.72
C GLY A 957 -36.58 5.54 6.72
N PHE A 958 -37.09 4.39 6.27
CA PHE A 958 -38.49 3.98 6.38
C PHE A 958 -38.53 2.50 6.76
N SER A 959 -39.43 2.10 7.66
CA SER A 959 -39.74 0.68 7.83
C SER A 959 -41.23 0.42 8.08
N MET A 960 -41.69 -0.78 7.73
CA MET A 960 -43.08 -1.20 7.87
C MET A 960 -43.18 -2.70 8.16
N ASP A 961 -43.86 -3.07 9.25
CA ASP A 961 -44.16 -4.45 9.62
C ASP A 961 -45.64 -4.75 9.53
N PHE A 962 -46.02 -5.94 9.06
CA PHE A 962 -47.39 -6.43 9.18
C PHE A 962 -47.48 -7.96 9.25
N ALA A 963 -48.45 -8.46 10.01
CA ALA A 963 -48.85 -9.86 9.97
C ALA A 963 -49.79 -10.14 8.80
N GLU A 964 -49.56 -11.23 8.07
CA GLU A 964 -50.39 -11.68 6.96
C GLU A 964 -51.22 -12.92 7.35
N ASP A 965 -52.54 -12.80 7.23
CA ASP A 965 -53.50 -13.73 7.82
C ASP A 965 -53.71 -15.04 7.05
N VAL A 966 -53.41 -15.10 5.75
CA VAL A 966 -53.62 -16.30 4.92
C VAL A 966 -52.43 -17.26 5.06
N THR A 967 -51.22 -16.72 4.96
CA THR A 967 -49.96 -17.46 5.04
C THR A 967 -49.53 -17.74 6.49
N LYS A 968 -49.96 -16.89 7.44
CA LYS A 968 -49.45 -16.79 8.82
C LYS A 968 -47.94 -16.52 8.87
N ALA A 969 -47.47 -15.65 7.96
CA ALA A 969 -46.15 -15.05 8.02
C ALA A 969 -46.24 -13.59 8.47
N ASN A 970 -45.22 -13.11 9.16
CA ASN A 970 -44.98 -11.68 9.35
C ASN A 970 -44.07 -11.21 8.21
N PHE A 971 -44.33 -10.02 7.70
CA PHE A 971 -43.48 -9.33 6.73
C PHE A 971 -42.94 -8.07 7.39
N SER A 972 -41.64 -7.81 7.24
CA SER A 972 -41.07 -6.48 7.47
C SER A 972 -40.39 -5.99 6.20
N VAL A 973 -40.52 -4.69 5.94
CA VAL A 973 -39.89 -3.98 4.83
C VAL A 973 -39.16 -2.80 5.43
N GLU A 974 -37.87 -2.69 5.18
CA GLU A 974 -36.99 -1.64 5.71
C GLU A 974 -36.21 -1.03 4.54
N SER A 975 -36.12 0.30 4.44
CA SER A 975 -35.39 0.95 3.35
C SER A 975 -34.71 2.23 3.80
N ALA A 976 -33.55 2.52 3.23
CA ALA A 976 -32.79 3.73 3.51
C ALA A 976 -32.31 4.38 2.21
N TRP A 977 -32.45 5.71 2.12
CA TRP A 977 -31.76 6.54 1.14
C TRP A 977 -30.58 7.22 1.83
N ILE A 978 -29.39 7.14 1.22
CA ILE A 978 -28.16 7.78 1.68
C ILE A 978 -27.70 8.74 0.58
N ASP A 979 -27.62 10.02 0.91
CA ASP A 979 -27.24 11.10 -0.02
C ASP A 979 -25.69 11.22 -0.11
N GLY A 980 -25.16 11.38 -1.32
CA GLY A 980 -23.76 11.79 -1.54
C GLY A 980 -22.64 10.88 -1.04
N GLN A 981 -22.89 9.57 -0.81
CA GLN A 981 -21.91 8.64 -0.26
C GLN A 981 -20.65 8.50 -1.15
N ARG A 982 -19.46 8.48 -0.55
CA ARG A 982 -18.18 8.37 -1.29
C ARG A 982 -17.81 6.91 -1.56
N PHE A 983 -17.57 6.59 -2.83
CA PHE A 983 -17.05 5.29 -3.28
C PHE A 983 -15.66 5.43 -3.88
N ALA A 984 -14.81 4.41 -3.67
CA ALA A 984 -13.53 4.30 -4.35
C ALA A 984 -13.74 4.06 -5.86
N ASN A 985 -13.19 4.95 -6.69
CA ASN A 985 -13.31 4.92 -8.15
C ASN A 985 -11.91 4.97 -8.80
N VAL A 986 -11.48 3.85 -9.40
CA VAL A 986 -10.17 3.69 -10.04
C VAL A 986 -9.95 4.57 -11.28
N ASN A 987 -10.97 5.28 -11.78
CA ASN A 987 -10.88 6.13 -12.97
C ASN A 987 -10.62 7.61 -12.68
N GLU A 988 -10.83 8.07 -11.44
CA GLU A 988 -10.57 9.46 -11.04
C GLU A 988 -9.19 9.63 -10.39
N MET A 989 -8.66 10.85 -10.45
CA MET A 989 -7.26 11.15 -10.07
C MET A 989 -7.07 11.28 -8.54
N ASP A 990 -8.13 11.63 -7.82
CA ASP A 990 -8.23 11.56 -6.36
C ASP A 990 -8.51 10.11 -5.89
N GLY A 991 -9.20 9.33 -6.72
CA GLY A 991 -9.57 7.93 -6.49
C GLY A 991 -10.96 7.75 -5.89
N ILE A 992 -11.81 8.80 -5.89
CA ILE A 992 -13.13 8.81 -5.24
C ILE A 992 -14.24 9.33 -6.15
N THR A 993 -15.50 9.03 -5.83
CA THR A 993 -16.69 9.59 -6.49
C THR A 993 -17.87 9.56 -5.52
N GLN A 994 -18.67 10.63 -5.47
CA GLN A 994 -19.92 10.67 -4.71
C GLN A 994 -21.07 10.05 -5.52
N ALA A 995 -21.90 9.25 -4.86
CA ALA A 995 -23.05 8.55 -5.43
C ALA A 995 -24.11 8.28 -4.36
N ASP A 996 -25.38 8.38 -4.71
CA ASP A 996 -26.48 8.13 -3.78
C ASP A 996 -26.74 6.62 -3.67
N THR A 997 -26.94 6.13 -2.44
CA THR A 997 -27.20 4.71 -2.17
C THR A 997 -28.64 4.52 -1.72
N PHE A 998 -29.39 3.67 -2.42
CA PHE A 998 -30.70 3.18 -1.98
C PHE A 998 -30.59 1.72 -1.54
N ASN A 999 -30.85 1.48 -0.25
CA ASN A 999 -30.91 0.15 0.34
C ASN A 999 -32.37 -0.23 0.61
N LEU A 1000 -32.76 -1.48 0.32
CA LEU A 1000 -34.09 -2.05 0.58
C LEU A 1000 -33.94 -3.47 1.09
N THR A 1001 -34.45 -3.72 2.29
CA THR A 1001 -34.54 -5.03 2.92
C THR A 1001 -35.99 -5.48 2.99
N VAL A 1002 -36.24 -6.74 2.64
CA VAL A 1002 -37.55 -7.40 2.81
C VAL A 1002 -37.32 -8.70 3.57
N SER A 1003 -37.94 -8.84 4.74
CA SER A 1003 -37.91 -10.05 5.55
C SER A 1003 -39.28 -10.69 5.70
N VAL A 1004 -39.29 -12.01 5.82
CA VAL A 1004 -40.48 -12.84 5.97
C VAL A 1004 -40.23 -13.91 7.03
N ASP A 1005 -41.01 -13.87 8.11
CA ASP A 1005 -40.90 -14.76 9.26
C ASP A 1005 -42.12 -15.68 9.36
N ARG A 1006 -41.88 -16.99 9.47
CA ARG A 1006 -42.97 -17.97 9.49
C ARG A 1006 -42.71 -19.21 10.36
N PRO A 1007 -43.40 -19.36 11.52
CA PRO A 1007 -43.43 -20.62 12.25
C PRO A 1007 -44.23 -21.67 11.46
N THR A 1008 -43.54 -22.72 11.00
CA THR A 1008 -44.07 -23.76 10.10
C THR A 1008 -43.98 -25.14 10.74
N PHE A 1009 -45.07 -25.92 10.73
CA PHE A 1009 -45.05 -27.32 11.18
C PHE A 1009 -44.46 -28.24 10.11
N ILE A 1010 -43.39 -28.95 10.42
CA ILE A 1010 -42.76 -29.97 9.56
C ILE A 1010 -42.84 -31.32 10.30
N ASN A 1011 -44.05 -31.89 10.33
CA ASN A 1011 -44.44 -32.98 11.24
C ASN A 1011 -43.58 -34.25 11.15
N PHE A 1012 -42.89 -34.50 10.04
CA PHE A 1012 -42.01 -35.67 9.88
C PHE A 1012 -40.62 -35.47 10.51
N LEU A 1013 -40.22 -34.21 10.78
CA LEU A 1013 -39.00 -33.88 11.53
C LEU A 1013 -39.31 -33.57 13.00
N ASN A 1014 -40.39 -32.82 13.26
CA ASN A 1014 -40.84 -32.48 14.61
C ASN A 1014 -42.36 -32.30 14.64
N PRO A 1015 -43.14 -33.23 15.24
CA PRO A 1015 -44.59 -33.09 15.38
C PRO A 1015 -45.00 -32.22 16.58
N ASN A 1016 -44.05 -31.90 17.48
CA ASN A 1016 -44.34 -31.23 18.76
C ASN A 1016 -43.91 -29.76 18.81
N ARG A 1017 -43.18 -29.27 17.80
CA ARG A 1017 -42.73 -27.89 17.69
C ARG A 1017 -42.66 -27.47 16.22
N THR A 1018 -42.93 -26.20 15.95
CA THR A 1018 -42.68 -25.58 14.66
C THR A 1018 -41.18 -25.46 14.37
N PHE A 1019 -40.85 -25.37 13.09
CA PHE A 1019 -39.62 -24.78 12.60
C PHE A 1019 -39.91 -23.29 12.38
N PHE A 1020 -39.16 -22.40 13.00
CA PHE A 1020 -39.21 -20.99 12.65
C PHE A 1020 -38.28 -20.77 11.46
N ILE A 1021 -38.81 -20.13 10.42
CA ILE A 1021 -38.14 -19.86 9.16
C ILE A 1021 -38.15 -18.34 9.01
N ASN A 1022 -36.97 -17.74 9.09
CA ASN A 1022 -36.70 -16.34 8.79
C ASN A 1022 -35.98 -16.29 7.44
N SER A 1023 -36.52 -15.55 6.48
CA SER A 1023 -35.87 -15.32 5.18
C SER A 1023 -35.83 -13.83 4.90
N GLN A 1024 -34.65 -13.29 4.59
CA GLN A 1024 -34.45 -11.86 4.38
C GLN A 1024 -33.70 -11.64 3.06
N ILE A 1025 -34.05 -10.57 2.35
CA ILE A 1025 -33.44 -10.19 1.07
C ILE A 1025 -33.04 -8.72 1.16
N PHE A 1026 -31.76 -8.45 0.94
CA PHE A 1026 -31.13 -7.14 1.01
C PHE A 1026 -30.77 -6.73 -0.43
N PHE A 1027 -31.44 -5.70 -0.94
CA PHE A 1027 -31.19 -5.09 -2.24
C PHE A 1027 -30.48 -3.75 -2.06
N GLN A 1028 -29.44 -3.51 -2.83
CA GLN A 1028 -28.75 -2.23 -2.89
C GLN A 1028 -28.73 -1.71 -4.32
N TYR A 1029 -28.92 -0.41 -4.49
CA TYR A 1029 -28.74 0.31 -5.75
C TYR A 1029 -27.88 1.55 -5.54
N VAL A 1030 -26.89 1.76 -6.41
CA VAL A 1030 -25.97 2.90 -6.36
C VAL A 1030 -26.21 3.78 -7.59
N ALA A 1031 -26.74 4.98 -7.37
CA ALA A 1031 -27.01 5.96 -8.42
C ALA A 1031 -25.69 6.49 -9.01
N GLY A 1032 -25.62 6.64 -10.34
CA GLY A 1032 -24.40 7.13 -11.00
C GLY A 1032 -23.21 6.15 -11.02
N TYR A 1033 -23.37 4.91 -10.54
CA TYR A 1033 -22.35 3.86 -10.60
C TYR A 1033 -21.69 3.74 -11.99
N ASN A 1034 -20.35 3.68 -12.01
CA ASN A 1034 -19.56 3.48 -13.21
C ASN A 1034 -18.55 2.33 -13.05
N ARG A 1035 -17.97 1.84 -14.15
CA ARG A 1035 -17.08 0.66 -14.16
C ARG A 1035 -15.77 0.82 -13.40
N GLY A 1036 -15.41 2.03 -12.97
CA GLY A 1036 -14.26 2.27 -12.10
C GLY A 1036 -14.55 2.07 -10.61
N PHE A 1037 -15.81 1.88 -10.21
CA PHE A 1037 -16.13 1.54 -8.83
C PHE A 1037 -15.53 0.16 -8.50
N VAL A 1038 -14.90 0.04 -7.34
CA VAL A 1038 -14.33 -1.24 -6.88
C VAL A 1038 -15.44 -2.23 -6.46
N THR A 1039 -16.54 -1.68 -5.93
CA THR A 1039 -17.73 -2.43 -5.49
C THR A 1039 -18.54 -3.02 -6.65
N ASN A 1040 -19.52 -3.86 -6.31
CA ASN A 1040 -20.42 -4.47 -7.29
C ASN A 1040 -21.66 -3.60 -7.51
N GLY A 1041 -22.02 -3.38 -8.78
CA GLY A 1041 -23.15 -2.53 -9.13
C GLY A 1041 -23.54 -2.58 -10.61
N PRO A 1042 -24.54 -1.78 -11.04
CA PRO A 1042 -25.18 -0.69 -10.29
C PRO A 1042 -26.18 -1.14 -9.22
N TRP A 1043 -26.48 -2.44 -9.14
CA TRP A 1043 -27.29 -3.03 -8.08
C TRP A 1043 -26.66 -4.31 -7.53
N ASN A 1044 -26.96 -4.65 -6.29
CA ASN A 1044 -26.59 -5.91 -5.65
C ASN A 1044 -27.79 -6.55 -4.93
N LEU A 1045 -27.72 -7.86 -4.69
CA LEU A 1045 -28.75 -8.64 -4.01
C LEU A 1045 -28.10 -9.71 -3.12
N LEU A 1046 -28.33 -9.63 -1.82
CA LEU A 1046 -27.89 -10.61 -0.83
C LEU A 1046 -29.12 -11.23 -0.17
N GLY A 1047 -29.12 -12.54 0.04
CA GLY A 1047 -30.19 -13.27 0.71
C GLY A 1047 -29.71 -14.04 1.94
N THR A 1048 -30.51 -14.04 3.01
CA THR A 1048 -30.34 -14.90 4.18
C THR A 1048 -31.54 -15.82 4.35
N LEU A 1049 -31.30 -17.04 4.83
CA LEU A 1049 -32.33 -18.00 5.22
C LEU A 1049 -31.92 -18.71 6.51
N THR A 1050 -32.56 -18.36 7.62
CA THR A 1050 -32.38 -18.99 8.93
C THR A 1050 -33.52 -19.95 9.21
N VAL A 1051 -33.19 -21.19 9.59
CA VAL A 1051 -34.16 -22.23 9.98
C VAL A 1051 -33.74 -22.82 11.32
N ASN A 1052 -34.60 -22.74 12.34
CA ASN A 1052 -34.35 -23.31 13.66
C ASN A 1052 -35.60 -24.01 14.26
N THR A 1053 -35.39 -24.89 15.25
CA THR A 1053 -36.48 -25.56 15.98
C THR A 1053 -36.02 -26.02 17.38
N GLY A 1054 -36.94 -26.55 18.19
CA GLY A 1054 -36.69 -27.04 19.55
C GLY A 1054 -37.13 -28.48 19.75
N TYR A 1055 -36.21 -29.32 20.27
CA TYR A 1055 -36.44 -30.71 20.65
C TYR A 1055 -36.32 -30.91 22.17
N PHE A 1056 -36.93 -31.98 22.68
CA PHE A 1056 -36.86 -32.43 24.09
C PHE A 1056 -37.28 -31.37 25.14
N ARG A 1057 -38.30 -30.56 24.82
CA ARG A 1057 -38.72 -29.34 25.57
C ARG A 1057 -37.64 -28.26 25.52
N ASP A 1058 -37.32 -27.84 24.30
CA ASP A 1058 -36.34 -26.78 23.97
C ASP A 1058 -34.95 -26.95 24.63
N ARG A 1059 -34.59 -28.21 24.94
CA ARG A 1059 -33.26 -28.57 25.47
C ARG A 1059 -32.23 -28.81 24.38
N LEU A 1060 -32.65 -29.17 23.18
CA LEU A 1060 -31.79 -29.34 22.01
C LEU A 1060 -32.34 -28.45 20.90
N GLN A 1061 -31.58 -27.43 20.53
CA GLN A 1061 -31.99 -26.37 19.60
C GLN A 1061 -31.03 -26.34 18.41
N PRO A 1062 -31.30 -27.11 17.34
CA PRO A 1062 -30.60 -26.96 16.07
C PRO A 1062 -31.07 -25.69 15.34
N ALA A 1063 -30.12 -24.97 14.77
CA ALA A 1063 -30.31 -23.86 13.84
C ALA A 1063 -29.34 -24.00 12.66
N VAL A 1064 -29.74 -23.51 11.48
CA VAL A 1064 -28.85 -23.30 10.35
C VAL A 1064 -29.22 -22.00 9.65
N THR A 1065 -28.22 -21.18 9.34
CA THR A 1065 -28.37 -19.98 8.52
C THR A 1065 -27.61 -20.16 7.21
N PHE A 1066 -28.26 -19.92 6.09
CA PHE A 1066 -27.62 -19.80 4.77
C PHE A 1066 -27.52 -18.32 4.43
N ILE A 1067 -26.40 -17.89 3.85
CA ILE A 1067 -26.19 -16.53 3.34
C ILE A 1067 -25.60 -16.61 1.93
N TYR A 1068 -26.07 -15.76 1.01
CA TYR A 1068 -25.56 -15.73 -0.37
C TYR A 1068 -25.67 -14.33 -0.99
N ASP A 1069 -24.58 -13.84 -1.57
CA ASP A 1069 -24.47 -12.59 -2.33
C ASP A 1069 -24.40 -12.87 -3.84
N GLN A 1070 -25.33 -12.28 -4.60
CA GLN A 1070 -25.52 -12.62 -6.00
C GLN A 1070 -24.41 -12.12 -6.93
N GLN A 1071 -23.91 -10.89 -6.74
CA GLN A 1071 -22.95 -10.30 -7.68
C GLN A 1071 -21.55 -10.88 -7.47
N SER A 1072 -21.09 -10.93 -6.21
CA SER A 1072 -19.79 -11.52 -5.89
C SER A 1072 -19.76 -13.04 -6.11
N ASN A 1073 -20.91 -13.71 -6.06
CA ASN A 1073 -21.02 -15.17 -5.99
C ASN A 1073 -20.23 -15.68 -4.76
N SER A 1074 -20.53 -15.09 -3.60
CA SER A 1074 -19.99 -15.48 -2.30
C SER A 1074 -21.13 -15.80 -1.33
N GLY A 1075 -20.83 -16.46 -0.21
CA GLY A 1075 -21.84 -16.89 0.73
C GLY A 1075 -21.29 -17.75 1.86
N GLY A 1076 -22.19 -18.34 2.63
CA GLY A 1076 -21.84 -19.27 3.69
C GLY A 1076 -23.02 -20.07 4.24
N ILE A 1077 -22.70 -21.08 5.05
CA ILE A 1077 -23.65 -21.98 5.73
C ILE A 1077 -23.20 -22.11 7.19
N LEU A 1078 -24.10 -21.77 8.12
CA LEU A 1078 -23.79 -21.56 9.55
C LEU A 1078 -24.66 -22.48 10.44
N PRO A 1079 -24.47 -23.82 10.43
CA PRO A 1079 -25.14 -24.73 11.37
C PRO A 1079 -24.62 -24.57 12.82
N LYS A 1080 -25.53 -24.33 13.76
CA LYS A 1080 -25.25 -24.36 15.21
C LYS A 1080 -26.25 -25.21 15.99
N LEU A 1081 -25.77 -25.84 17.06
CA LEU A 1081 -26.53 -26.76 17.90
C LEU A 1081 -26.33 -26.42 19.38
N THR A 1082 -27.36 -25.84 19.99
CA THR A 1082 -27.38 -25.52 21.43
C THR A 1082 -27.99 -26.67 22.23
N TYR A 1083 -27.34 -27.08 23.32
CA TYR A 1083 -27.88 -28.00 24.31
C TYR A 1083 -27.95 -27.36 25.70
N ARG A 1084 -29.17 -27.31 26.27
CA ARG A 1084 -29.45 -26.80 27.62
C ARG A 1084 -29.53 -27.96 28.60
N PHE A 1085 -28.51 -28.11 29.45
CA PHE A 1085 -28.46 -29.14 30.49
C PHE A 1085 -29.45 -28.82 31.62
N THR A 1086 -29.48 -27.55 32.03
CA THR A 1086 -30.33 -26.96 33.07
C THR A 1086 -30.95 -25.65 32.55
N SER A 1087 -31.57 -24.85 33.42
CA SER A 1087 -32.01 -23.49 33.06
C SER A 1087 -30.83 -22.54 32.87
N ASN A 1088 -29.81 -22.66 33.73
CA ASN A 1088 -28.61 -21.82 33.81
C ASN A 1088 -27.39 -22.28 33.00
N PHE A 1089 -27.26 -23.58 32.69
CA PHE A 1089 -26.07 -24.12 32.00
C PHE A 1089 -26.40 -24.69 30.62
N SER A 1090 -25.68 -24.21 29.62
CA SER A 1090 -25.81 -24.61 28.22
C SER A 1090 -24.46 -24.70 27.52
N ALA A 1091 -24.34 -25.62 26.57
CA ALA A 1091 -23.25 -25.67 25.61
C ALA A 1091 -23.79 -25.50 24.19
N THR A 1092 -23.10 -24.71 23.36
CA THR A 1092 -23.35 -24.61 21.93
C THR A 1092 -22.13 -25.10 21.18
N ILE A 1093 -22.34 -25.90 20.14
CA ILE A 1093 -21.32 -26.24 19.13
C ILE A 1093 -21.84 -25.79 17.77
N GLY A 1094 -20.97 -25.24 16.93
CA GLY A 1094 -21.33 -24.85 15.57
C GLY A 1094 -20.14 -24.84 14.63
N THR A 1095 -20.45 -24.81 13.34
CA THR A 1095 -19.45 -24.74 12.28
C THR A 1095 -19.89 -23.71 11.25
N ASN A 1096 -19.02 -22.80 10.83
CA ASN A 1096 -19.31 -21.80 9.82
C ASN A 1096 -18.49 -22.13 8.56
N TRP A 1097 -19.17 -22.32 7.44
CA TRP A 1097 -18.58 -22.63 6.15
C TRP A 1097 -18.77 -21.44 5.22
N PHE A 1098 -17.74 -21.00 4.51
CA PHE A 1098 -17.78 -19.85 3.63
C PHE A 1098 -17.29 -20.17 2.22
N PHE A 1099 -17.68 -19.37 1.23
CA PHE A 1099 -17.20 -19.49 -0.15
C PHE A 1099 -17.24 -18.13 -0.87
N GLY A 1100 -16.36 -17.95 -1.84
CA GLY A 1100 -16.22 -16.72 -2.62
C GLY A 1100 -15.19 -16.85 -3.73
N ARG A 1101 -15.05 -15.81 -4.56
CA ARG A 1101 -14.18 -15.82 -5.76
C ARG A 1101 -13.59 -14.44 -6.03
N PHE A 1102 -12.66 -14.39 -7.00
CA PHE A 1102 -12.10 -13.15 -7.52
C PHE A 1102 -12.86 -12.54 -8.68
N GLU A 1103 -12.93 -11.21 -8.63
CA GLU A 1103 -13.28 -10.36 -9.75
C GLU A 1103 -12.07 -9.51 -10.13
N MET A 1104 -11.59 -9.61 -11.38
CA MET A 1104 -10.52 -8.73 -11.84
C MET A 1104 -11.11 -7.33 -12.13
N ARG A 1105 -10.61 -6.31 -11.44
CA ARG A 1105 -10.89 -4.88 -11.71
C ARG A 1105 -9.63 -4.21 -12.25
N ASP A 1106 -9.79 -3.14 -13.01
CA ASP A 1106 -8.64 -2.38 -13.51
C ASP A 1106 -7.98 -1.60 -12.34
N ILE A 1107 -6.65 -1.44 -12.36
CA ILE A 1107 -5.89 -0.70 -11.33
C ILE A 1107 -6.30 0.80 -11.29
N PRO A 1108 -6.01 1.55 -10.21
CA PRO A 1108 -6.15 3.02 -10.19
C PRO A 1108 -5.37 3.72 -11.31
N VAL A 1109 -5.93 4.79 -11.90
CA VAL A 1109 -5.19 5.70 -12.80
C VAL A 1109 -4.03 6.39 -12.07
N ASN A 1110 -4.19 6.63 -10.77
CA ASN A 1110 -3.21 7.23 -9.88
C ASN A 1110 -3.13 6.32 -8.63
N GLN A 1111 -2.10 5.49 -8.53
CA GLN A 1111 -1.95 4.57 -7.40
C GLN A 1111 -1.56 5.31 -6.11
N VAL A 1112 -1.84 4.72 -4.95
CA VAL A 1112 -1.37 5.20 -3.64
C VAL A 1112 -0.05 4.52 -3.26
N SER A 1113 0.03 3.21 -3.51
CA SER A 1113 1.22 2.39 -3.36
C SER A 1113 2.32 2.74 -4.37
N ARG A 1114 3.49 2.13 -4.18
CA ARG A 1114 4.50 1.92 -5.22
C ARG A 1114 3.83 1.49 -6.52
N ILE A 1115 4.31 2.04 -7.62
CA ILE A 1115 4.01 1.56 -8.96
C ILE A 1115 5.01 0.42 -9.26
N ASP A 1116 4.52 -0.74 -9.68
CA ASP A 1116 5.34 -1.90 -10.07
C ASP A 1116 5.23 -2.17 -11.58
N THR A 1117 6.17 -2.92 -12.17
CA THR A 1117 6.25 -3.15 -13.63
C THR A 1117 5.49 -4.43 -14.03
N GLN A 1118 4.16 -4.34 -13.99
CA GLN A 1118 3.26 -5.45 -14.29
C GLN A 1118 3.34 -5.88 -15.77
N VAL A 1119 3.28 -7.19 -16.04
CA VAL A 1119 3.38 -7.74 -17.41
C VAL A 1119 2.47 -8.95 -17.61
N GLY A 1120 1.94 -9.13 -18.83
CA GLY A 1120 1.00 -10.21 -19.18
C GLY A 1120 -0.42 -9.73 -19.52
N GLU A 1121 -1.38 -10.66 -19.56
CA GLU A 1121 -2.77 -10.39 -19.98
C GLU A 1121 -3.57 -9.57 -18.93
N ASP A 1122 -3.28 -9.77 -17.65
CA ASP A 1122 -3.88 -9.05 -16.51
C ASP A 1122 -2.99 -7.87 -16.02
N ALA A 1123 -2.05 -7.35 -16.82
CA ALA A 1123 -1.03 -6.35 -16.43
C ALA A 1123 -1.54 -4.93 -16.07
N TYR A 1124 -2.84 -4.69 -16.15
CA TYR A 1124 -3.48 -3.45 -15.69
C TYR A 1124 -4.65 -3.75 -14.76
N ARG A 1125 -4.65 -4.94 -14.15
CA ARG A 1125 -5.77 -5.48 -13.36
C ARG A 1125 -5.33 -6.11 -12.07
N GLN A 1126 -6.26 -6.14 -11.13
CA GLN A 1126 -6.12 -6.62 -9.78
C GLN A 1126 -7.39 -7.37 -9.36
N GLY A 1127 -7.26 -8.57 -8.78
CA GLY A 1127 -8.41 -9.33 -8.29
C GLY A 1127 -8.94 -8.77 -6.97
N VAL A 1128 -10.23 -8.45 -6.85
CA VAL A 1128 -10.91 -7.87 -5.66
C VAL A 1128 -11.75 -8.88 -4.88
N GLU A 1129 -11.90 -8.66 -3.57
CA GLU A 1129 -12.90 -9.29 -2.68
C GLU A 1129 -14.07 -8.33 -2.46
N ASN A 1130 -15.27 -8.76 -2.84
CA ASN A 1130 -16.52 -8.05 -2.54
C ASN A 1130 -17.45 -8.96 -1.72
N ALA A 1131 -18.22 -8.36 -0.80
CA ALA A 1131 -19.08 -9.05 0.16
C ALA A 1131 -18.38 -10.19 0.93
N LEU A 1132 -18.99 -11.36 1.08
CA LEU A 1132 -18.51 -12.48 1.90
C LEU A 1132 -17.22 -13.14 1.36
N ALA A 1133 -16.73 -12.76 0.17
CA ALA A 1133 -15.41 -13.18 -0.29
C ALA A 1133 -14.29 -12.80 0.69
N LEU A 1134 -14.42 -11.67 1.40
CA LEU A 1134 -13.46 -11.15 2.41
C LEU A 1134 -13.19 -12.13 3.58
N VAL A 1135 -14.10 -13.08 3.81
CA VAL A 1135 -14.04 -14.03 4.94
C VAL A 1135 -14.03 -15.49 4.50
N ARG A 1136 -13.91 -15.79 3.20
CA ARG A 1136 -14.08 -17.17 2.72
C ARG A 1136 -12.92 -18.13 3.03
N ASP A 1137 -11.79 -17.62 3.51
CA ASP A 1137 -10.64 -18.38 4.06
C ASP A 1137 -10.72 -18.53 5.60
N ARG A 1138 -11.92 -18.47 6.16
CA ARG A 1138 -12.15 -18.42 7.62
C ARG A 1138 -13.24 -19.40 8.04
N ASP A 1139 -13.22 -20.60 7.47
CA ASP A 1139 -14.06 -21.70 7.94
C ASP A 1139 -13.75 -21.95 9.42
N GLU A 1140 -14.81 -22.04 10.22
CA GLU A 1140 -14.75 -21.92 11.67
C GLU A 1140 -15.42 -23.10 12.34
N VAL A 1141 -14.82 -23.62 13.42
CA VAL A 1141 -15.50 -24.50 14.37
C VAL A 1141 -15.44 -23.88 15.74
N PHE A 1142 -16.61 -23.70 16.35
CA PHE A 1142 -16.75 -23.02 17.64
C PHE A 1142 -17.48 -23.85 18.69
N PHE A 1143 -17.10 -23.63 19.95
CA PHE A 1143 -17.71 -24.20 21.13
C PHE A 1143 -17.87 -23.11 22.20
N ARG A 1144 -19.10 -22.92 22.69
CA ARG A 1144 -19.49 -21.88 23.66
C ARG A 1144 -20.13 -22.55 24.87
N LEU A 1145 -19.49 -22.50 26.04
CA LEU A 1145 -20.10 -22.88 27.33
C LEU A 1145 -20.61 -21.63 28.01
N ARG A 1146 -21.90 -21.58 28.38
CA ARG A 1146 -22.49 -20.45 29.12
C ARG A 1146 -23.11 -20.90 30.43
N TYR A 1147 -22.79 -20.19 31.50
CA TYR A 1147 -23.42 -20.31 32.81
C TYR A 1147 -23.96 -18.94 33.25
N THR A 1148 -25.27 -18.83 33.41
CA THR A 1148 -25.97 -17.61 33.87
C THR A 1148 -26.49 -17.79 35.29
N TRP A 1149 -26.39 -16.75 36.14
CA TRP A 1149 -26.96 -16.74 37.49
C TRP A 1149 -27.98 -15.61 37.66
#